data_AF-A0A8J2S3M0-F1
#
_entry.id   AF-A0A8J2S3M0-F1
#
_cell.length_a   1.000
_cell.length_b   1.000
_cell.length_c   1.000
_cell.angle_alpha   90.00
_cell.angle_beta   90.00
_cell.angle_gamma   90.00
#
_symmetry.space_group_name_H-M   'P 1'
#
loop_
_entity.id
_entity.type
_entity.pdbx_description
1 polymer ?
#
loop_
_entity_poly.entity_id
_entity_poly.type
_entity_poly.pdbx_seq_one_letter_code
_entity_poly.pdbx_strand_id
1 'polypeptide(L)'
;LSIEQKIQSLLESGLAKWFDNKQNNCDGKTRGDIQTGDLYRDKIRITDELIRYITLQLNTDGAECHKKSKFTFWAFMGIPNELPYWLRKSNILLFALWYGNKKPPSGPFLEASISELQQLGTKGVQFNQRTYLVKPLILTTDSMARSVFLNGSTWRGECGCDFCLHPGEMVKIGRGSTRVYPEPTSNPTFAPRTVEQHERDLMTVLGTGKRLNGIKGPSPFLALLNFDYVQAQVPDYLHCVCHGGIKFLVALWTETKYFKEPWYLDDRKTKILNARLKQMKPPYEITRTSSPLSDIGQWHASYFRAFALYYFTALEDLLPKVYFDHFLCLIYGMQVLLQEEVKVNLVQDVDILLQHFVREAEILYGQQNMRFNFHLITHLVRATLHWGCIWSWSTFIPEWFNGVLVSSTNGTQYVPEQMVKNLLIKKAVRSDAITLILKYNLPQNVLVLLKDFLNISHHDLLSSLDIDSSVSNLKLLGAPKKKLASKEFQSAIQKYFSSVRELAPLHIRSYYSYKRLLFGKKSMFTTTSYTRSPKRINYCAYMKNDVFFIIEEIVSFNCKAYGTTEDVFLLGRVMGSISNEKYSPAPKCLESLHFLNLPGQSTKCVGLSSTLVAFSASDIMKKAIIGFNNCLTETYVVTALPNSVETD
;
A
#
# COMPACT_ATOMS: atom_id res chain seq x y z
N LEU A 1 -10.52 19.90 20.68
CA LEU A 1 -11.01 18.57 21.07
C LEU A 1 -9.85 17.77 21.62
N SER A 2 -10.00 17.22 22.82
CA SER A 2 -9.05 16.26 23.41
C SER A 2 -9.02 14.96 22.60
N ILE A 3 -8.04 14.08 22.83
CA ILE A 3 -8.00 12.74 22.25
C ILE A 3 -9.20 11.93 22.71
N GLU A 4 -9.56 11.99 23.99
CA GLU A 4 -10.72 11.31 24.57
C GLU A 4 -12.01 11.68 23.84
N GLN A 5 -12.28 12.98 23.64
CA GLN A 5 -13.46 13.46 22.92
C GLN A 5 -13.51 12.96 21.47
N LYS A 6 -12.35 12.86 20.80
CA LYS A 6 -12.29 12.34 19.43
C LYS A 6 -12.57 10.84 19.39
N ILE A 7 -12.07 10.08 20.38
CA ILE A 7 -12.35 8.65 20.52
C ILE A 7 -13.82 8.41 20.85
N GLN A 8 -14.39 9.19 21.77
CA GLN A 8 -15.82 9.13 22.10
C GLN A 8 -16.68 9.34 20.85
N SER A 9 -16.41 10.41 20.08
CA SER A 9 -17.09 10.68 18.82
C SER A 9 -16.93 9.55 17.79
N LEU A 10 -15.75 8.92 17.74
CA LEU A 10 -15.50 7.76 16.88
C LEU A 10 -16.40 6.57 17.28
N LEU A 11 -16.51 6.27 18.57
CA LEU A 11 -17.36 5.18 19.08
C LEU A 11 -18.85 5.46 18.82
N GLU A 12 -19.30 6.68 19.09
CA GLU A 12 -20.69 7.13 18.86
C GLU A 12 -21.10 7.11 17.38
N SER A 13 -20.14 7.23 16.45
CA SER A 13 -20.39 7.17 15.00
C SER A 13 -20.74 5.78 14.45
N GLY A 14 -20.90 4.77 15.31
CA GLY A 14 -21.21 3.39 14.93
C GLY A 14 -19.98 2.58 14.50
N LEU A 15 -18.77 3.12 14.69
CA LEU A 15 -17.51 2.42 14.40
C LEU A 15 -17.04 1.52 15.56
N ALA A 16 -17.69 1.58 16.72
CA ALA A 16 -17.44 0.70 17.87
C ALA A 16 -17.36 -0.79 17.48
N LYS A 17 -18.19 -1.24 16.54
CA LYS A 17 -18.22 -2.63 16.02
C LYS A 17 -16.86 -3.15 15.52
N TRP A 18 -15.99 -2.28 15.01
CA TRP A 18 -14.67 -2.69 14.53
C TRP A 18 -13.68 -2.95 15.66
N PHE A 19 -13.83 -2.22 16.77
CA PHE A 19 -13.05 -2.41 17.99
C PHE A 19 -13.60 -3.56 18.86
N ASP A 20 -14.89 -3.86 18.70
CA ASP A 20 -15.59 -4.91 19.43
C ASP A 20 -15.42 -6.31 18.82
N ASN A 21 -15.15 -6.39 17.52
CA ASN A 21 -14.93 -7.66 16.85
C ASN A 21 -13.77 -8.39 17.53
N LYS A 22 -14.07 -9.56 18.12
CA LYS A 22 -13.05 -10.46 18.69
C LYS A 22 -12.00 -10.67 17.61
N GLN A 23 -10.73 -10.46 17.96
CA GLN A 23 -9.56 -10.60 17.08
C GLN A 23 -9.82 -11.71 16.06
N ASN A 24 -10.06 -11.34 14.80
CA ASN A 24 -10.34 -12.29 13.73
C ASN A 24 -9.29 -13.39 13.79
N ASN A 25 -9.74 -14.65 13.84
CA ASN A 25 -8.97 -15.90 13.79
C ASN A 25 -7.67 -15.74 12.99
N CYS A 26 -6.59 -15.29 13.62
CA CYS A 26 -5.28 -15.25 13.00
C CYS A 26 -4.64 -16.60 13.29
N ASP A 27 -4.37 -17.36 12.23
CA ASP A 27 -3.82 -18.70 12.32
C ASP A 27 -2.32 -18.72 12.72
N GLY A 28 -1.71 -17.54 12.87
CA GLY A 28 -0.28 -17.34 13.11
C GLY A 28 0.60 -17.64 11.88
N LYS A 29 0.02 -18.20 10.82
CA LYS A 29 0.70 -18.67 9.60
C LYS A 29 0.62 -17.66 8.46
N THR A 30 -0.26 -16.67 8.55
CA THR A 30 -0.36 -15.57 7.59
C THR A 30 -0.12 -14.20 8.22
N ARG A 31 0.22 -13.23 7.37
CA ARG A 31 0.28 -11.80 7.66
C ARG A 31 -0.64 -11.09 6.68
N GLY A 32 -1.45 -10.18 7.18
CA GLY A 32 -2.36 -9.33 6.41
C GLY A 32 -2.38 -7.94 7.02
N ASP A 33 -3.44 -7.57 7.72
CA ASP A 33 -3.51 -6.30 8.43
C ASP A 33 -2.71 -6.32 9.76
N ILE A 34 -2.61 -5.18 10.45
CA ILE A 34 -1.77 -4.96 11.64
C ILE A 34 -2.00 -6.02 12.74
N GLN A 35 -3.25 -6.45 12.93
CA GLN A 35 -3.61 -7.40 13.97
C GLN A 35 -3.01 -8.80 13.76
N THR A 36 -2.54 -9.10 12.55
CA THR A 36 -1.90 -10.38 12.22
C THR A 36 -0.42 -10.42 12.62
N GLY A 37 0.19 -9.28 12.94
CA GLY A 37 1.60 -9.18 13.30
C GLY A 37 1.92 -9.75 14.69
N ASP A 38 3.12 -10.32 14.84
CA ASP A 38 3.53 -10.99 16.09
C ASP A 38 3.49 -10.05 17.30
N LEU A 39 4.07 -8.85 17.19
CA LEU A 39 4.10 -7.89 18.28
C LEU A 39 2.74 -7.33 18.63
N TYR A 40 1.82 -7.25 17.66
CA TYR A 40 0.43 -6.89 17.97
C TYR A 40 -0.21 -7.95 18.87
N ARG A 41 -0.11 -9.24 18.50
CA ARG A 41 -0.72 -10.35 19.24
C ARG A 41 -0.10 -10.53 20.63
N ASP A 42 1.17 -10.21 20.78
CA ASP A 42 1.83 -10.24 22.09
C ASP A 42 1.35 -9.10 23.00
N LYS A 43 1.17 -7.90 22.46
CA LYS A 43 0.79 -6.70 23.23
C LYS A 43 -0.71 -6.57 23.49
N ILE A 44 -1.54 -7.17 22.65
CA ILE A 44 -3.00 -7.07 22.72
C ILE A 44 -3.61 -8.45 22.92
N ARG A 45 -4.06 -8.71 24.15
CA ARG A 45 -4.79 -9.91 24.53
C ARG A 45 -6.08 -9.50 25.22
N ILE A 46 -7.22 -9.97 24.72
CA ILE A 46 -8.51 -9.70 25.34
C ILE A 46 -8.73 -10.79 26.40
N THR A 47 -8.46 -10.46 27.65
CA THR A 47 -8.68 -11.36 28.80
C THR A 47 -9.96 -11.04 29.55
N ASP A 48 -10.51 -9.84 29.37
CA ASP A 48 -11.74 -9.36 30.00
C ASP A 48 -12.75 -8.95 28.92
N GLU A 49 -13.96 -9.50 28.99
CA GLU A 49 -15.02 -9.23 28.02
C GLU A 49 -15.56 -7.79 28.07
N LEU A 50 -15.31 -7.04 29.14
CA LEU A 50 -15.67 -5.63 29.28
C LEU A 50 -14.60 -4.68 28.75
N ILE A 51 -13.38 -5.16 28.50
CA ILE A 51 -12.27 -4.34 28.01
C ILE A 51 -12.09 -4.52 26.51
N ARG A 52 -11.97 -3.41 25.79
CA ARG A 52 -11.62 -3.35 24.37
C ARG A 52 -10.42 -2.46 24.15
N TYR A 53 -9.73 -2.66 23.03
CA TYR A 53 -8.54 -1.89 22.68
C TYR A 53 -8.78 -1.09 21.41
N ILE A 54 -8.43 0.19 21.47
CA ILE A 54 -8.25 1.03 20.29
C ILE A 54 -6.75 1.23 20.15
N THR A 55 -6.14 0.53 19.21
CA THR A 55 -4.70 0.64 19.01
C THR A 55 -4.40 1.68 17.95
N LEU A 56 -3.27 2.39 18.12
CA LEU A 56 -2.93 3.51 17.27
C LEU A 56 -1.58 3.30 16.57
N GLN A 57 -1.57 3.60 15.28
CA GLN A 57 -0.37 3.98 14.55
C GLN A 57 -0.17 5.48 14.71
N LEU A 58 0.94 5.86 15.35
CA LEU A 58 1.37 7.24 15.51
C LEU A 58 2.16 7.70 14.28
N ASN A 59 1.96 8.96 13.88
CA ASN A 59 2.76 9.61 12.85
C ASN A 59 3.02 11.07 13.22
N THR A 60 4.21 11.54 12.85
CA THR A 60 4.59 12.95 12.87
C THR A 60 5.56 13.21 11.73
N ASP A 61 5.23 14.18 10.89
CA ASP A 61 6.04 14.55 9.74
C ASP A 61 5.93 16.04 9.45
N GLY A 62 6.96 16.60 8.82
CA GLY A 62 7.04 17.99 8.43
C GLY A 62 6.60 18.19 6.98
N ALA A 63 5.67 19.11 6.76
CA ALA A 63 5.18 19.45 5.42
C ALA A 63 5.19 20.97 5.18
N GLU A 64 5.31 21.37 3.91
CA GLU A 64 5.30 22.77 3.49
C GLU A 64 3.89 23.21 3.08
N CYS A 65 3.39 24.31 3.65
CA CYS A 65 2.12 24.90 3.21
C CYS A 65 2.25 25.65 1.87
N HIS A 66 3.43 26.22 1.60
CA HIS A 66 3.67 27.10 0.47
C HIS A 66 5.05 26.83 -0.13
N LYS A 67 5.12 26.57 -1.44
CA LYS A 67 6.32 26.16 -2.21
C LYS A 67 7.57 27.06 -2.10
N LYS A 68 7.43 28.27 -1.56
CA LYS A 68 8.53 29.27 -1.41
C LYS A 68 8.70 29.77 0.02
N SER A 69 7.98 29.20 0.98
CA SER A 69 8.05 29.63 2.37
C SER A 69 9.11 28.82 3.13
N LYS A 70 9.83 29.47 4.03
CA LYS A 70 10.68 28.76 5.03
C LYS A 70 9.84 28.16 6.17
N PHE A 71 8.54 28.42 6.20
CA PHE A 71 7.63 27.88 7.21
C PHE A 71 7.12 26.50 6.81
N THR A 72 7.17 25.59 7.78
CA THR A 72 6.63 24.24 7.70
C THR A 72 5.62 24.04 8.81
N PHE A 73 4.68 23.11 8.62
CA PHE A 73 3.88 22.59 9.70
C PHE A 73 4.29 21.15 10.01
N TRP A 74 4.06 20.74 11.26
CA TRP A 74 4.21 19.37 11.71
C TRP A 74 2.92 18.94 12.39
N ALA A 75 2.33 17.86 11.92
CA ALA A 75 1.12 17.29 12.50
C ALA A 75 1.48 16.04 13.30
N PHE A 76 1.09 15.98 14.58
CA PHE A 76 1.12 14.75 15.35
C PHE A 76 -0.26 14.10 15.27
N MET A 77 -0.32 12.86 14.79
CA MET A 77 -1.59 12.19 14.50
C MET A 77 -1.59 10.72 14.94
N GLY A 78 -2.78 10.19 15.20
CA GLY A 78 -3.04 8.78 15.46
C GLY A 78 -4.04 8.19 14.47
N ILE A 79 -3.75 6.98 14.00
CA ILE A 79 -4.60 6.23 13.07
C ILE A 79 -5.07 4.96 13.80
N PRO A 80 -6.40 4.75 13.98
CA PRO A 80 -6.91 3.54 14.62
C PRO A 80 -6.70 2.29 13.75
N ASN A 81 -5.99 1.29 14.29
CA ASN A 81 -5.59 0.11 13.51
C ASN A 81 -6.76 -0.88 13.31
N GLU A 82 -7.70 -0.95 14.24
CA GLU A 82 -8.83 -1.89 14.12
C GLU A 82 -9.83 -1.50 13.03
N LEU A 83 -9.79 -0.25 12.57
CA LEU A 83 -10.57 0.17 11.42
C LEU A 83 -10.02 -0.49 10.15
N PRO A 84 -10.89 -1.01 9.27
CA PRO A 84 -10.50 -1.41 7.94
C PRO A 84 -9.76 -0.29 7.22
N TYR A 85 -8.76 -0.64 6.42
CA TYR A 85 -7.87 0.34 5.79
C TYR A 85 -8.59 1.52 5.09
N TRP A 86 -9.67 1.24 4.35
CA TRP A 86 -10.44 2.28 3.65
C TRP A 86 -11.16 3.26 4.60
N LEU A 87 -11.42 2.87 5.86
CA LEU A 87 -11.98 3.73 6.89
C LEU A 87 -10.90 4.51 7.65
N ARG A 88 -9.64 4.05 7.68
CA ARG A 88 -8.55 4.72 8.41
C ARG A 88 -8.34 6.16 7.96
N LYS A 89 -8.32 6.37 6.64
CA LYS A 89 -8.11 7.67 5.98
C LYS A 89 -9.13 8.73 6.43
N SER A 90 -10.39 8.33 6.61
CA SER A 90 -11.48 9.23 7.05
C SER A 90 -11.52 9.44 8.57
N ASN A 91 -10.80 8.63 9.34
CA ASN A 91 -10.88 8.59 10.81
C ASN A 91 -9.54 8.89 11.50
N ILE A 92 -8.67 9.64 10.84
CA ILE A 92 -7.40 10.11 11.41
C ILE A 92 -7.69 11.09 12.56
N LEU A 93 -6.96 10.91 13.66
CA LEU A 93 -7.02 11.73 14.86
C LEU A 93 -5.84 12.69 14.86
N LEU A 94 -6.07 13.97 14.56
CA LEU A 94 -5.04 15.02 14.70
C LEU A 94 -4.88 15.36 16.18
N PHE A 95 -3.72 15.11 16.78
CA PHE A 95 -3.43 15.35 18.20
C PHE A 95 -2.86 16.75 18.45
N ALA A 96 -1.83 17.13 17.69
CA ALA A 96 -1.17 18.42 17.79
C ALA A 96 -0.76 18.94 16.42
N LEU A 97 -0.62 20.26 16.31
CA LEU A 97 -0.16 20.94 15.10
C LEU A 97 0.87 22.02 15.49
N TRP A 98 2.07 21.94 14.93
CA TRP A 98 3.10 22.96 15.03
C TRP A 98 3.22 23.69 13.70
N TYR A 99 3.41 25.00 13.73
CA TYR A 99 3.69 25.79 12.53
C TYR A 99 4.83 26.76 12.82
N GLY A 100 5.90 26.69 12.03
CA GLY A 100 7.06 27.52 12.27
C GLY A 100 8.14 27.39 11.21
N ASN A 101 9.12 28.29 11.27
CA ASN A 101 10.30 28.28 10.41
C ASN A 101 11.42 27.34 10.89
N LYS A 102 11.17 26.59 11.97
CA LYS A 102 12.06 25.60 12.57
C LYS A 102 11.25 24.34 12.88
N LYS A 103 11.98 23.23 13.01
CA LYS A 103 11.44 21.96 13.51
C LYS A 103 10.83 22.16 14.91
N PRO A 104 9.76 21.42 15.26
CA PRO A 104 9.14 21.53 16.58
C PRO A 104 10.14 21.13 17.67
N PRO A 105 10.09 21.78 18.85
CA PRO A 105 10.72 21.24 20.05
C PRO A 105 9.98 19.95 20.43
N SER A 106 10.66 18.80 20.31
CA SER A 106 10.01 17.48 20.35
C SER A 106 9.23 17.20 21.64
N GLY A 107 9.78 17.55 22.80
CA GLY A 107 9.11 17.40 24.10
C GLY A 107 7.82 18.23 24.18
N PRO A 108 7.89 19.58 24.20
CA PRO A 108 6.70 20.44 24.31
C PRO A 108 5.64 20.19 23.23
N PHE A 109 6.05 19.80 22.02
CA PHE A 109 5.11 19.50 20.94
C PHE A 109 4.27 18.23 21.20
N LEU A 110 4.84 17.22 21.86
CA LEU A 110 4.17 15.94 22.10
C LEU A 110 3.59 15.79 23.51
N GLU A 111 4.08 16.57 24.47
CA GLU A 111 3.83 16.41 25.91
C GLU A 111 2.35 16.26 26.27
N ALA A 112 1.51 17.20 25.84
CA ALA A 112 0.07 17.16 26.15
C ALA A 112 -0.61 15.92 25.57
N SER A 113 -0.25 15.53 24.34
CA SER A 113 -0.83 14.35 23.68
C SER A 113 -0.34 13.05 24.30
N ILE A 114 0.93 12.97 24.70
CA ILE A 114 1.51 11.80 25.37
C ILE A 114 0.89 11.61 26.76
N SER A 115 0.73 12.70 27.53
CA SER A 115 0.07 12.66 28.84
C SER A 115 -1.37 12.16 28.74
N GLU A 116 -2.13 12.65 27.76
CA GLU A 116 -3.50 12.19 27.54
C GLU A 116 -3.54 10.71 27.09
N LEU A 117 -2.67 10.28 26.17
CA LEU A 117 -2.56 8.88 25.75
C LEU A 117 -2.18 7.95 26.91
N GLN A 118 -1.31 8.39 27.83
CA GLN A 118 -0.95 7.62 29.02
C GLN A 118 -2.17 7.41 29.94
N GLN A 119 -3.00 8.45 30.11
CA GLN A 119 -4.23 8.35 30.89
C GLN A 119 -5.24 7.43 30.20
N LEU A 120 -5.42 7.54 28.89
CA LEU A 120 -6.35 6.71 28.11
C LEU A 120 -5.88 5.25 27.98
N GLY A 121 -4.58 4.98 28.08
CA GLY A 121 -4.04 3.62 28.11
C GLY A 121 -4.32 2.88 29.42
N THR A 122 -4.68 3.60 30.49
CA THR A 122 -4.97 3.04 31.83
C THR A 122 -6.44 3.14 32.20
N LYS A 123 -7.06 4.32 32.05
CA LYS A 123 -8.47 4.57 32.38
C LYS A 123 -9.43 4.17 31.24
N GLY A 124 -8.97 4.34 30.00
CA GLY A 124 -9.80 4.14 28.80
C GLY A 124 -10.95 5.14 28.66
N VAL A 125 -11.79 4.88 27.66
CA VAL A 125 -13.03 5.61 27.38
C VAL A 125 -14.22 4.68 27.63
N GLN A 126 -15.23 5.15 28.38
CA GLN A 126 -16.43 4.37 28.67
C GLN A 126 -17.47 4.50 27.56
N PHE A 127 -17.89 3.37 26.98
CA PHE A 127 -18.93 3.35 25.95
C PHE A 127 -19.68 2.01 25.96
N ASN A 128 -21.02 2.02 25.96
CA ASN A 128 -21.86 0.82 25.96
C ASN A 128 -21.43 -0.26 26.99
N GLN A 129 -21.24 0.15 28.25
CA GLN A 129 -20.81 -0.72 29.36
C GLN A 129 -19.42 -1.38 29.18
N ARG A 130 -18.64 -0.93 28.19
CA ARG A 130 -17.27 -1.38 27.94
C ARG A 130 -16.28 -0.25 28.16
N THR A 131 -15.08 -0.64 28.56
CA THR A 131 -13.93 0.27 28.67
C THR A 131 -13.02 0.08 27.46
N TYR A 132 -12.80 1.16 26.69
CA TYR A 132 -11.92 1.16 25.53
C TYR A 132 -10.57 1.76 25.90
N LEU A 133 -9.56 0.91 26.08
CA LEU A 133 -8.19 1.34 26.36
C LEU A 133 -7.50 1.77 25.06
N VAL A 134 -6.90 2.96 25.06
CA VAL A 134 -6.22 3.51 23.88
C VAL A 134 -4.73 3.20 23.97
N LYS A 135 -4.19 2.44 23.01
CA LYS A 135 -2.80 1.95 23.03
C LYS A 135 -2.04 2.28 21.75
N PRO A 136 -1.12 3.23 21.75
CA PRO A 136 -0.13 3.35 20.68
C PRO A 136 0.66 2.05 20.55
N LEU A 137 0.85 1.55 19.32
CA LEU A 137 1.63 0.33 19.06
C LEU A 137 2.71 0.53 18.00
N ILE A 138 2.44 1.36 17.00
CA ILE A 138 3.34 1.55 15.85
C ILE A 138 3.69 3.03 15.74
N LEU A 139 4.94 3.33 15.41
CA LEU A 139 5.43 4.65 15.04
C LEU A 139 5.84 4.64 13.56
N THR A 140 5.14 5.43 12.77
CA THR A 140 5.36 5.56 11.32
C THR A 140 5.83 6.96 11.04
N THR A 141 7.10 7.11 10.68
CA THR A 141 7.74 8.40 10.46
C THR A 141 8.87 8.21 9.45
N ASP A 142 9.19 9.27 8.70
CA ASP A 142 10.37 9.28 7.85
C ASP A 142 11.66 9.32 8.69
N SER A 143 12.82 9.08 8.05
CA SER A 143 14.10 9.03 8.76
C SER A 143 14.49 10.39 9.39
N MET A 144 14.01 11.51 8.85
CA MET A 144 14.31 12.83 9.40
C MET A 144 13.52 13.10 10.68
N ALA A 145 12.23 12.79 10.70
CA ALA A 145 11.34 12.90 11.84
C ALA A 145 11.79 11.97 12.97
N ARG A 146 12.22 10.74 12.67
CA ARG A 146 12.78 9.82 13.67
C ARG A 146 13.92 10.43 14.47
N SER A 147 14.89 11.04 13.79
CA SER A 147 16.02 11.68 14.47
C SER A 147 15.62 12.81 15.43
N VAL A 148 14.46 13.45 15.20
CA VAL A 148 13.92 14.53 16.04
C VAL A 148 13.19 13.95 17.26
N PHE A 149 12.30 12.97 17.05
CA PHE A 149 11.40 12.48 18.10
C PHE A 149 11.96 11.30 18.89
N LEU A 150 12.90 10.55 18.34
CA LEU A 150 13.61 9.49 19.06
C LEU A 150 14.89 10.00 19.71
N ASN A 151 15.27 11.25 19.45
CA ASN A 151 16.52 11.83 19.90
C ASN A 151 17.73 10.97 19.49
N GLY A 152 17.66 10.44 18.26
CA GLY A 152 18.67 9.57 17.66
C GLY A 152 19.55 10.27 16.63
N SER A 153 20.58 9.57 16.18
CA SER A 153 21.43 9.93 15.04
C SER A 153 20.58 10.06 13.77
N THR A 154 21.04 10.90 12.85
CA THR A 154 20.49 10.92 11.50
C THR A 154 21.12 9.78 10.69
N TRP A 155 20.58 9.51 9.50
CA TRP A 155 21.14 8.55 8.55
C TRP A 155 22.61 8.81 8.15
N ARG A 156 23.15 10.01 8.38
CA ARG A 156 24.57 10.35 8.17
C ARG A 156 25.47 10.05 9.37
N GLY A 157 24.88 9.89 10.55
CA GLY A 157 25.60 9.61 11.78
C GLY A 157 26.03 8.15 11.86
N GLU A 158 27.06 7.90 12.67
CA GLU A 158 27.42 6.54 13.07
C GLU A 158 26.26 5.87 13.82
N CYS A 159 26.05 4.59 13.56
CA CYS A 159 24.90 3.82 14.06
C CYS A 159 23.57 4.55 13.79
N GLY A 160 23.43 5.16 12.59
CA GLY A 160 22.29 5.97 12.21
C GLY A 160 21.01 5.18 11.89
N CYS A 161 21.08 3.85 11.88
CA CYS A 161 19.92 2.99 11.72
C CYS A 161 19.16 2.83 13.04
N ASP A 162 17.86 3.05 13.04
CA ASP A 162 16.99 2.85 14.20
C ASP A 162 16.58 1.38 14.42
N PHE A 163 16.94 0.50 13.49
CA PHE A 163 16.50 -0.91 13.49
C PHE A 163 17.61 -1.90 13.87
N CYS A 164 18.87 -1.57 13.61
CA CYS A 164 20.03 -2.39 13.93
C CYS A 164 21.23 -1.51 14.35
N LEU A 165 22.29 -2.16 14.82
CA LEU A 165 23.53 -1.52 15.27
C LEU A 165 24.57 -1.33 14.15
N HIS A 166 24.17 -1.28 12.88
CA HIS A 166 25.10 -1.07 11.77
C HIS A 166 25.75 0.32 11.89
N PRO A 167 27.09 0.41 12.02
CA PRO A 167 27.76 1.71 12.19
C PRO A 167 27.72 2.59 10.94
N GLY A 168 27.59 1.98 9.76
CA GLY A 168 27.85 2.62 8.47
C GLY A 168 29.34 2.95 8.28
N GLU A 169 29.74 3.17 7.04
CA GLU A 169 31.12 3.43 6.65
C GLU A 169 31.25 4.79 5.95
N MET A 170 32.33 5.52 6.19
CA MET A 170 32.59 6.80 5.53
C MET A 170 33.36 6.58 4.23
N VAL A 171 32.74 6.86 3.10
CA VAL A 171 33.35 6.75 1.77
C VAL A 171 33.53 8.14 1.15
N LYS A 172 34.67 8.37 0.50
CA LYS A 172 34.95 9.61 -0.23
C LYS A 172 34.14 9.63 -1.54
N ILE A 173 33.45 10.74 -1.80
CA ILE A 173 32.75 11.00 -3.07
C ILE A 173 33.14 12.39 -3.56
N GLY A 174 33.94 12.43 -4.63
CA GLY A 174 34.51 13.68 -5.14
C GLY A 174 35.34 14.39 -4.07
N ARG A 175 34.96 15.64 -3.75
CA ARG A 175 35.59 16.44 -2.68
C ARG A 175 34.98 16.24 -1.29
N GLY A 176 33.89 15.47 -1.19
CA GLY A 176 33.18 15.23 0.06
C GLY A 176 33.30 13.79 0.56
N SER A 177 32.58 13.47 1.62
CA SER A 177 32.40 12.10 2.09
C SER A 177 30.94 11.86 2.44
N THR A 178 30.48 10.64 2.25
CA THR A 178 29.13 10.21 2.65
C THR A 178 29.25 8.96 3.50
N ARG A 179 28.27 8.78 4.40
CA ARG A 179 28.10 7.50 5.07
C ARG A 179 27.31 6.55 4.16
N VAL A 180 27.82 5.34 4.02
CA VAL A 180 27.21 4.23 3.28
C VAL A 180 26.95 3.06 4.23
N TYR A 181 26.09 2.14 3.80
CA TYR A 181 25.65 0.99 4.57
C TYR A 181 25.79 -0.28 3.71
N PRO A 182 27.02 -0.75 3.47
CA PRO A 182 27.27 -1.99 2.75
C PRO A 182 26.78 -3.18 3.57
N GLU A 183 26.20 -4.18 2.90
CA GLU A 183 25.64 -5.34 3.60
C GLU A 183 26.70 -6.46 3.67
N PRO A 184 27.06 -6.97 4.86
CA PRO A 184 28.02 -8.05 5.01
C PRO A 184 27.66 -9.31 4.22
N THR A 185 28.66 -10.03 3.75
CA THR A 185 28.48 -11.29 3.01
C THR A 185 28.09 -12.48 3.90
N SER A 186 28.26 -12.39 5.23
CA SER A 186 27.84 -13.39 6.20
C SER A 186 26.57 -12.99 6.97
N ASN A 187 25.67 -13.95 7.20
CA ASN A 187 24.53 -13.80 8.10
C ASN A 187 24.87 -14.29 9.53
N PRO A 188 24.35 -13.65 10.60
CA PRO A 188 23.54 -12.43 10.60
C PRO A 188 24.41 -11.17 10.37
N THR A 189 23.81 -10.14 9.75
CA THR A 189 24.55 -8.97 9.26
C THR A 189 24.92 -7.98 10.36
N PHE A 190 23.92 -7.44 11.06
CA PHE A 190 24.11 -6.61 12.25
C PHE A 190 23.03 -6.87 13.30
N ALA A 191 23.40 -6.80 14.58
CA ALA A 191 22.48 -7.07 15.67
C ALA A 191 21.26 -6.11 15.61
N PRO A 192 20.02 -6.64 15.70
CA PRO A 192 18.84 -5.82 15.80
C PRO A 192 18.87 -5.02 17.10
N ARG A 193 18.30 -3.81 17.08
CA ARG A 193 18.10 -3.05 18.34
C ARG A 193 17.02 -3.70 19.18
N THR A 194 17.24 -3.75 20.49
CA THR A 194 16.27 -4.20 21.50
C THR A 194 16.06 -3.10 22.53
N VAL A 195 14.98 -3.20 23.31
CA VAL A 195 14.68 -2.26 24.39
C VAL A 195 15.78 -2.30 25.45
N GLU A 196 16.17 -3.49 25.88
CA GLU A 196 17.17 -3.71 26.93
C GLU A 196 18.50 -3.09 26.53
N GLN A 197 18.89 -3.25 25.25
CA GLN A 197 20.09 -2.61 24.75
C GLN A 197 19.96 -1.09 24.71
N HIS A 198 18.83 -0.58 24.22
CA HIS A 198 18.60 0.84 24.12
C HIS A 198 18.59 1.52 25.49
N GLU A 199 18.01 0.89 26.52
CA GLU A 199 18.00 1.38 27.90
C GLU A 199 19.42 1.45 28.48
N ARG A 200 20.24 0.39 28.33
CA ARG A 200 21.64 0.41 28.79
C ARG A 200 22.45 1.52 28.14
N ASP A 201 22.29 1.69 26.82
CA ASP A 201 22.98 2.75 26.09
C ASP A 201 22.48 4.13 26.53
N LEU A 202 21.17 4.32 26.71
CA LEU A 202 20.58 5.57 27.17
C LEU A 202 21.08 5.95 28.56
N MET A 203 21.16 5.01 29.50
CA MET A 203 21.71 5.26 30.84
C MET A 203 23.18 5.72 30.77
N THR A 204 23.96 5.13 29.86
CA THR A 204 25.34 5.55 29.60
C THR A 204 25.40 6.96 29.01
N VAL A 205 24.51 7.29 28.07
CA VAL A 205 24.39 8.63 27.48
C VAL A 205 24.03 9.67 28.54
N LEU A 206 23.09 9.35 29.44
CA LEU A 206 22.68 10.25 30.53
C LEU A 206 23.81 10.47 31.55
N GLY A 207 24.57 9.42 31.89
CA GLY A 207 25.67 9.52 32.84
C GLY A 207 26.93 10.21 32.28
N THR A 208 27.21 10.07 30.98
CA THR A 208 28.44 10.58 30.36
C THR A 208 28.25 11.85 29.53
N GLY A 209 27.02 12.16 29.13
CA GLY A 209 26.70 13.21 28.15
C GLY A 209 27.18 12.90 26.73
N LYS A 210 27.77 11.71 26.48
CA LYS A 210 28.31 11.31 25.18
C LYS A 210 27.34 10.39 24.45
N ARG A 211 27.24 10.58 23.14
CA ARG A 211 26.42 9.73 22.26
C ARG A 211 26.96 8.31 22.25
N LEU A 212 26.06 7.32 22.24
CA LEU A 212 26.41 5.90 22.16
C LEU A 212 25.45 5.19 21.21
N ASN A 213 25.98 4.40 20.28
CA ASN A 213 25.20 3.63 19.29
C ASN A 213 24.08 4.46 18.64
N GLY A 214 24.37 5.72 18.30
CA GLY A 214 23.41 6.62 17.68
C GLY A 214 22.35 7.22 18.61
N ILE A 215 22.34 6.93 19.91
CA ILE A 215 21.44 7.57 20.88
C ILE A 215 22.05 8.90 21.36
N LYS A 216 21.25 9.97 21.38
CA LYS A 216 21.67 11.29 21.88
C LYS A 216 21.02 11.67 23.21
N GLY A 217 19.92 11.04 23.57
CA GLY A 217 19.19 11.28 24.81
C GLY A 217 17.81 10.61 24.78
N PRO A 218 16.95 10.92 25.76
CA PRO A 218 15.65 10.28 25.87
C PRO A 218 14.70 10.73 24.76
N SER A 219 13.82 9.82 24.34
CA SER A 219 12.67 10.12 23.49
C SER A 219 11.47 10.53 24.36
N PRO A 220 10.62 11.50 23.95
CA PRO A 220 9.36 11.77 24.61
C PRO A 220 8.44 10.53 24.69
N PHE A 221 8.55 9.60 23.74
CA PHE A 221 7.75 8.37 23.72
C PHE A 221 8.06 7.40 24.86
N LEU A 222 9.19 7.58 25.57
CA LEU A 222 9.51 6.82 26.78
C LEU A 222 8.44 6.98 27.88
N ALA A 223 7.69 8.09 27.87
CA ALA A 223 6.61 8.33 28.83
C ALA A 223 5.31 7.56 28.55
N LEU A 224 5.16 6.94 27.36
CA LEU A 224 4.00 6.12 27.05
C LEU A 224 4.10 4.76 27.74
N LEU A 225 3.12 4.45 28.59
CA LEU A 225 3.07 3.18 29.31
C LEU A 225 2.98 1.99 28.34
N ASN A 226 3.81 0.97 28.55
CA ASN A 226 3.86 -0.26 27.74
C ASN A 226 4.09 -0.02 26.24
N PHE A 227 4.71 1.11 25.87
CA PHE A 227 5.07 1.43 24.49
C PHE A 227 6.56 1.20 24.27
N ASP A 228 6.88 0.05 23.66
CA ASP A 228 8.22 -0.20 23.15
C ASP A 228 8.47 0.65 21.90
N TYR A 229 9.05 1.83 22.09
CA TYR A 229 9.38 2.76 21.01
C TYR A 229 10.57 2.32 20.15
N VAL A 230 11.27 1.24 20.51
CA VAL A 230 12.36 0.66 19.69
C VAL A 230 11.74 -0.24 18.63
N GLN A 231 10.88 -1.19 19.03
CA GLN A 231 10.24 -2.13 18.12
C GLN A 231 8.94 -1.60 17.49
N ALA A 232 8.34 -0.53 18.03
CA ALA A 232 7.19 0.14 17.41
C ALA A 232 7.51 0.77 16.05
N GLN A 233 8.79 0.99 15.75
CA GLN A 233 9.20 1.63 14.51
C GLN A 233 9.09 0.66 13.34
N VAL A 234 8.72 1.18 12.17
CA VAL A 234 8.68 0.41 10.92
C VAL A 234 9.36 1.19 9.79
N PRO A 235 10.14 0.55 8.90
CA PRO A 235 10.76 1.22 7.75
C PRO A 235 9.67 1.57 6.74
N ASP A 236 9.28 2.84 6.67
CA ASP A 236 8.13 3.26 5.87
C ASP A 236 8.32 3.02 4.37
N TYR A 237 7.37 2.33 3.75
CA TYR A 237 7.37 1.99 2.32
C TYR A 237 7.41 3.19 1.37
N LEU A 238 6.72 4.27 1.71
CA LEU A 238 6.66 5.47 0.86
C LEU A 238 8.05 6.10 0.74
N HIS A 239 8.71 6.33 1.86
CA HIS A 239 9.99 7.02 1.94
C HIS A 239 11.19 6.08 1.69
N CYS A 240 11.19 4.89 2.27
CA CYS A 240 12.27 3.92 2.14
C CYS A 240 12.34 3.35 0.72
N VAL A 241 11.21 2.87 0.20
CA VAL A 241 11.19 2.10 -1.04
C VAL A 241 10.86 2.99 -2.24
N CYS A 242 9.74 3.71 -2.20
CA CYS A 242 9.27 4.46 -3.37
C CYS A 242 10.12 5.71 -3.65
N HIS A 243 10.21 6.62 -2.68
CA HIS A 243 11.04 7.83 -2.77
C HIS A 243 12.54 7.56 -2.50
N GLY A 244 12.86 6.45 -1.88
CA GLY A 244 14.23 6.07 -1.54
C GLY A 244 14.86 5.18 -2.60
N GLY A 245 14.66 3.87 -2.50
CA GLY A 245 15.27 2.86 -3.36
C GLY A 245 14.91 3.02 -4.85
N ILE A 246 13.62 3.01 -5.19
CA ILE A 246 13.15 3.04 -6.59
C ILE A 246 13.54 4.36 -7.26
N LYS A 247 13.26 5.49 -6.62
CA LYS A 247 13.67 6.81 -7.15
C LYS A 247 15.17 6.89 -7.40
N PHE A 248 15.98 6.33 -6.50
CA PHE A 248 17.42 6.31 -6.66
C PHE A 248 17.86 5.44 -7.82
N LEU A 249 17.32 4.22 -7.97
CA LEU A 249 17.60 3.35 -9.11
C LEU A 249 17.24 4.00 -10.44
N VAL A 250 16.04 4.60 -10.53
CA VAL A 250 15.63 5.35 -11.72
C VAL A 250 16.62 6.48 -12.02
N ALA A 251 17.07 7.22 -11.01
CA ALA A 251 18.07 8.27 -11.18
C ALA A 251 19.43 7.72 -11.67
N LEU A 252 19.87 6.54 -11.19
CA LEU A 252 21.08 5.88 -11.72
C LEU A 252 20.96 5.60 -13.22
N TRP A 253 19.80 5.13 -13.66
CA TRP A 253 19.57 4.75 -15.05
C TRP A 253 19.38 5.95 -15.98
N THR A 254 18.91 7.10 -15.50
CA THR A 254 18.51 8.22 -16.37
C THR A 254 19.34 9.50 -16.24
N GLU A 255 20.05 9.72 -15.14
CA GLU A 255 20.83 10.97 -14.97
C GLU A 255 22.10 10.97 -15.83
N THR A 256 22.31 12.06 -16.58
CA THR A 256 23.41 12.21 -17.55
C THR A 256 24.80 12.07 -16.95
N LYS A 257 24.98 12.29 -15.65
CA LYS A 257 26.27 12.10 -14.97
C LYS A 257 26.75 10.64 -14.99
N TYR A 258 25.85 9.69 -15.22
CA TYR A 258 26.14 8.26 -15.32
C TYR A 258 26.31 7.79 -16.77
N PHE A 259 26.48 8.68 -17.76
CA PHE A 259 26.54 8.30 -19.18
C PHE A 259 27.61 7.27 -19.57
N LYS A 260 28.64 7.11 -18.73
CA LYS A 260 29.71 6.10 -18.92
C LYS A 260 29.40 4.76 -18.27
N GLU A 261 28.35 4.70 -17.46
CA GLU A 261 27.99 3.52 -16.71
C GLU A 261 27.16 2.56 -17.58
N PRO A 262 27.36 1.24 -17.44
CA PRO A 262 26.70 0.24 -18.29
C PRO A 262 25.17 0.21 -18.13
N TRP A 263 24.64 0.65 -17.00
CA TRP A 263 23.19 0.70 -16.73
C TRP A 263 22.49 1.95 -17.30
N TYR A 264 23.24 2.90 -17.87
CA TYR A 264 22.68 4.15 -18.34
C TYR A 264 21.76 3.95 -19.55
N LEU A 265 20.58 4.56 -19.50
CA LEU A 265 19.62 4.62 -20.58
C LEU A 265 19.87 5.89 -21.39
N ASP A 266 20.53 5.74 -22.53
CA ASP A 266 20.73 6.83 -23.48
C ASP A 266 19.41 7.43 -24.01
N ASP A 267 19.51 8.51 -24.79
CA ASP A 267 18.34 9.21 -25.35
C ASP A 267 17.45 8.29 -26.21
N ARG A 268 18.05 7.37 -26.97
CA ARG A 268 17.29 6.41 -27.79
C ARG A 268 16.49 5.46 -26.91
N LYS A 269 17.12 4.83 -25.92
CA LYS A 269 16.46 3.92 -24.97
C LYS A 269 15.39 4.65 -24.16
N THR A 270 15.66 5.88 -23.74
CA THR A 270 14.70 6.74 -23.02
C THR A 270 13.46 7.06 -23.87
N LYS A 271 13.62 7.33 -25.17
CA LYS A 271 12.48 7.52 -26.10
C LYS A 271 11.64 6.25 -26.23
N ILE A 272 12.27 5.08 -26.33
CA ILE A 272 11.57 3.78 -26.40
C ILE A 272 10.82 3.52 -25.09
N LEU A 273 11.45 3.76 -23.94
CA LEU A 273 10.85 3.61 -22.63
C LEU A 273 9.61 4.50 -22.49
N ASN A 274 9.70 5.78 -22.85
CA ASN A 274 8.55 6.69 -22.85
C ASN A 274 7.41 6.22 -23.77
N ALA A 275 7.73 5.69 -24.95
CA ALA A 275 6.74 5.14 -25.87
C ALA A 275 6.02 3.91 -25.27
N ARG A 276 6.78 3.01 -24.62
CA ARG A 276 6.22 1.86 -23.90
C ARG A 276 5.32 2.32 -22.77
N LEU A 277 5.81 3.17 -21.86
CA LEU A 277 5.04 3.72 -20.73
C LEU A 277 3.69 4.29 -21.18
N LYS A 278 3.67 5.05 -22.29
CA LYS A 278 2.46 5.65 -22.86
C LYS A 278 1.44 4.62 -23.38
N GLN A 279 1.90 3.44 -23.82
CA GLN A 279 1.03 2.36 -24.29
C GLN A 279 0.41 1.56 -23.13
N MET A 280 1.09 1.47 -21.99
CA MET A 280 0.64 0.72 -20.82
C MET A 280 -0.55 1.44 -20.15
N LYS A 281 -1.66 0.74 -19.94
CA LYS A 281 -2.91 1.34 -19.42
C LYS A 281 -3.31 0.71 -18.09
N PRO A 282 -3.09 1.40 -16.96
CA PRO A 282 -3.39 0.84 -15.66
C PRO A 282 -4.90 0.73 -15.42
N PRO A 283 -5.39 -0.20 -14.58
CA PRO A 283 -6.78 -0.20 -14.11
C PRO A 283 -7.07 0.98 -13.17
N TYR A 284 -8.32 1.10 -12.69
CA TYR A 284 -8.74 2.18 -11.79
C TYR A 284 -8.03 2.18 -10.44
N GLU A 285 -7.63 1.01 -9.96
CA GLU A 285 -6.99 0.77 -8.66
C GLU A 285 -5.58 1.39 -8.60
N ILE A 286 -4.97 1.66 -9.75
CA ILE A 286 -3.73 2.42 -9.83
C ILE A 286 -4.08 3.87 -10.11
N THR A 287 -3.98 4.71 -9.08
CA THR A 287 -4.38 6.11 -9.17
C THR A 287 -3.63 6.88 -10.27
N ARG A 288 -2.33 6.66 -10.39
CA ARG A 288 -1.46 7.34 -11.37
C ARG A 288 -1.42 6.62 -12.72
N THR A 289 -1.73 7.35 -13.78
CA THR A 289 -1.36 6.96 -15.15
C THR A 289 0.12 7.24 -15.38
N SER A 290 0.74 6.50 -16.31
CA SER A 290 2.13 6.69 -16.72
C SER A 290 2.44 8.17 -17.00
N SER A 291 3.59 8.63 -16.50
CA SER A 291 4.16 9.94 -16.87
C SER A 291 5.45 9.73 -17.66
N PRO A 292 5.85 10.68 -18.53
CA PRO A 292 7.14 10.64 -19.19
C PRO A 292 8.31 10.73 -18.20
N LEU A 293 9.46 10.19 -18.60
CA LEU A 293 10.70 10.27 -17.83
C LEU A 293 11.25 11.71 -17.75
N SER A 294 10.88 12.61 -18.68
CA SER A 294 11.23 14.04 -18.60
C SER A 294 10.75 14.69 -17.31
N ASP A 295 9.69 14.13 -16.71
CA ASP A 295 9.02 14.69 -15.54
C ASP A 295 9.44 13.97 -14.25
N ILE A 296 10.46 13.09 -14.27
CA ILE A 296 10.91 12.33 -13.08
C ILE A 296 11.16 13.25 -11.87
N GLY A 297 11.68 14.45 -12.10
CA GLY A 297 11.91 15.44 -11.04
C GLY A 297 10.64 15.87 -10.30
N GLN A 298 9.46 15.69 -10.91
CA GLN A 298 8.13 16.00 -10.37
C GLN A 298 7.38 14.75 -9.88
N TRP A 299 7.94 13.55 -10.05
CA TRP A 299 7.28 12.33 -9.61
C TRP A 299 7.19 12.28 -8.09
N HIS A 300 5.98 12.09 -7.59
CA HIS A 300 5.71 11.73 -6.19
C HIS A 300 5.86 10.22 -5.97
N ALA A 301 5.86 9.77 -4.71
CA ALA A 301 6.06 8.37 -4.35
C ALA A 301 5.07 7.42 -5.05
N SER A 302 3.82 7.86 -5.26
CA SER A 302 2.82 7.08 -6.01
C SER A 302 3.21 6.78 -7.46
N TYR A 303 3.98 7.67 -8.12
CA TYR A 303 4.51 7.41 -9.47
C TYR A 303 5.61 6.36 -9.44
N PHE A 304 6.55 6.44 -8.49
CA PHE A 304 7.61 5.44 -8.33
C PHE A 304 7.03 4.07 -7.92
N ARG A 305 6.03 4.04 -7.04
CA ARG A 305 5.26 2.83 -6.71
C ARG A 305 4.66 2.21 -7.97
N ALA A 306 3.92 3.01 -8.75
CA ALA A 306 3.28 2.51 -9.96
C ALA A 306 4.31 2.06 -11.00
N PHE A 307 5.42 2.78 -11.12
CA PHE A 307 6.54 2.41 -11.99
C PHE A 307 7.10 1.04 -11.63
N ALA A 308 7.44 0.82 -10.35
CA ALA A 308 8.01 -0.42 -9.89
C ALA A 308 7.04 -1.61 -9.97
N LEU A 309 5.79 -1.45 -9.53
CA LEU A 309 4.86 -2.58 -9.46
C LEU A 309 4.19 -2.92 -10.79
N TYR A 310 4.10 -1.96 -11.72
CA TYR A 310 3.29 -2.12 -12.93
C TYR A 310 4.03 -1.78 -14.22
N TYR A 311 4.82 -0.71 -14.21
CA TYR A 311 5.47 -0.24 -15.43
C TYR A 311 6.89 -0.78 -15.64
N PHE A 312 7.43 -1.56 -14.71
CA PHE A 312 8.82 -2.02 -14.75
C PHE A 312 9.13 -2.84 -16.01
N THR A 313 8.14 -3.56 -16.56
CA THR A 313 8.30 -4.36 -17.78
C THR A 313 8.59 -3.50 -19.00
N ALA A 314 8.32 -2.18 -18.95
CA ALA A 314 8.74 -1.26 -19.99
C ALA A 314 10.27 -1.21 -20.16
N LEU A 315 11.02 -1.56 -19.11
CA LEU A 315 12.47 -1.59 -19.13
C LEU A 315 13.06 -2.78 -19.88
N GLU A 316 12.25 -3.81 -20.20
CA GLU A 316 12.69 -5.17 -20.58
C GLU A 316 14.02 -5.22 -21.33
N ASP A 317 14.11 -5.30 -22.63
CA ASP A 317 15.36 -5.27 -23.41
C ASP A 317 16.18 -3.94 -23.38
N LEU A 318 15.81 -2.94 -22.58
CA LEU A 318 16.47 -1.62 -22.55
C LEU A 318 17.60 -1.56 -21.53
N LEU A 319 17.33 -2.11 -20.35
CA LEU A 319 18.29 -2.22 -19.26
C LEU A 319 19.08 -3.52 -19.41
N PRO A 320 20.42 -3.54 -19.27
CA PRO A 320 21.17 -4.78 -19.39
C PRO A 320 20.67 -5.82 -18.38
N LYS A 321 20.63 -7.09 -18.81
CA LYS A 321 19.93 -8.16 -18.09
C LYS A 321 20.28 -8.24 -16.60
N VAL A 322 21.56 -8.07 -16.24
CA VAL A 322 22.03 -8.14 -14.84
C VAL A 322 21.34 -7.10 -13.93
N TYR A 323 21.12 -5.87 -14.44
CA TYR A 323 20.49 -4.79 -13.69
C TYR A 323 18.97 -4.94 -13.68
N PHE A 324 18.40 -5.50 -14.76
CA PHE A 324 16.97 -5.82 -14.81
C PHE A 324 16.63 -6.95 -13.83
N ASP A 325 17.37 -8.06 -13.84
CA ASP A 325 17.21 -9.18 -12.90
C ASP A 325 17.40 -8.71 -11.44
N HIS A 326 18.38 -7.83 -11.19
CA HIS A 326 18.56 -7.18 -9.89
C HIS A 326 17.31 -6.41 -9.47
N PHE A 327 16.75 -5.58 -10.35
CA PHE A 327 15.53 -4.84 -10.06
C PHE A 327 14.34 -5.77 -9.80
N LEU A 328 14.22 -6.89 -10.53
CA LEU A 328 13.18 -7.90 -10.30
C LEU A 328 13.19 -8.47 -8.88
N CYS A 329 14.36 -8.54 -8.22
CA CYS A 329 14.44 -8.97 -6.82
C CYS A 329 13.64 -8.05 -5.89
N LEU A 330 13.82 -6.72 -6.05
CA LEU A 330 13.06 -5.74 -5.29
C LEU A 330 11.57 -5.78 -5.65
N ILE A 331 11.24 -5.87 -6.95
CA ILE A 331 9.85 -5.92 -7.42
C ILE A 331 9.13 -7.13 -6.83
N TYR A 332 9.74 -8.30 -6.89
CA TYR A 332 9.16 -9.51 -6.33
C TYR A 332 8.94 -9.39 -4.83
N GLY A 333 9.95 -8.93 -4.07
CA GLY A 333 9.81 -8.71 -2.63
C GLY A 333 8.66 -7.77 -2.31
N MET A 334 8.50 -6.67 -3.06
CA MET A 334 7.39 -5.74 -2.85
C MET A 334 6.03 -6.33 -3.25
N GLN A 335 5.96 -7.08 -4.35
CA GLN A 335 4.73 -7.77 -4.78
C GLN A 335 4.25 -8.78 -3.72
N VAL A 336 5.17 -9.44 -3.02
CA VAL A 336 4.85 -10.36 -1.92
C VAL A 336 4.43 -9.61 -0.65
N LEU A 337 5.23 -8.64 -0.20
CA LEU A 337 4.98 -7.96 1.08
C LEU A 337 3.80 -6.96 1.05
N LEU A 338 3.32 -6.60 -0.15
CA LEU A 338 2.14 -5.78 -0.36
C LEU A 338 0.86 -6.58 -0.59
N GLN A 339 0.90 -7.93 -0.57
CA GLN A 339 -0.34 -8.70 -0.69
C GLN A 339 -1.31 -8.39 0.46
N GLU A 340 -2.61 -8.51 0.19
CA GLU A 340 -3.64 -8.40 1.24
C GLU A 340 -3.41 -9.38 2.38
N GLU A 341 -2.97 -10.59 2.02
CA GLU A 341 -2.57 -11.63 2.95
C GLU A 341 -1.43 -12.45 2.33
N VAL A 342 -0.43 -12.81 3.13
CA VAL A 342 0.76 -13.54 2.72
C VAL A 342 1.15 -14.57 3.77
N LYS A 343 1.62 -15.74 3.36
CA LYS A 343 2.10 -16.77 4.30
C LYS A 343 3.45 -16.36 4.91
N VAL A 344 3.67 -16.68 6.17
CA VAL A 344 4.89 -16.34 6.93
C VAL A 344 6.15 -16.91 6.28
N ASN A 345 6.10 -18.15 5.80
CA ASN A 345 7.25 -18.76 5.12
C ASN A 345 7.65 -17.97 3.85
N LEU A 346 6.66 -17.51 3.07
CA LEU A 346 6.92 -16.68 1.90
C LEU A 346 7.48 -15.30 2.28
N VAL A 347 7.06 -14.74 3.42
CA VAL A 347 7.66 -13.51 3.96
C VAL A 347 9.12 -13.74 4.35
N GLN A 348 9.45 -14.88 4.95
CA GLN A 348 10.83 -15.25 5.31
C GLN A 348 11.72 -15.47 4.08
N ASP A 349 11.19 -16.09 3.02
CA ASP A 349 11.89 -16.24 1.74
C ASP A 349 12.27 -14.88 1.13
N VAL A 350 11.41 -13.87 1.29
CA VAL A 350 11.69 -12.50 0.84
C VAL A 350 12.82 -11.85 1.63
N ASP A 351 13.09 -12.26 2.88
CA ASP A 351 14.21 -11.72 3.66
C ASP A 351 15.54 -12.01 2.97
N ILE A 352 15.72 -13.27 2.58
CA ILE A 352 16.90 -13.75 1.87
C ILE A 352 17.04 -13.00 0.54
N LEU A 353 15.94 -12.82 -0.18
CA LEU A 353 15.93 -12.09 -1.45
C LEU A 353 16.29 -10.61 -1.29
N LEU A 354 15.75 -9.90 -0.30
CA LEU A 354 16.03 -8.48 -0.10
C LEU A 354 17.45 -8.24 0.42
N GLN A 355 17.98 -9.13 1.25
CA GLN A 355 19.41 -9.10 1.62
C GLN A 355 20.30 -9.31 0.39
N HIS A 356 19.97 -10.28 -0.46
CA HIS A 356 20.67 -10.49 -1.73
C HIS A 356 20.59 -9.26 -2.64
N PHE A 357 19.42 -8.66 -2.81
CA PHE A 357 19.24 -7.43 -3.58
C PHE A 357 20.17 -6.30 -3.12
N VAL A 358 20.32 -6.10 -1.80
CA VAL A 358 21.20 -5.06 -1.26
C VAL A 358 22.68 -5.40 -1.51
N ARG A 359 23.11 -6.65 -1.28
CA ARG A 359 24.49 -7.08 -1.57
C ARG A 359 24.85 -6.92 -3.04
N GLU A 360 23.99 -7.36 -3.95
CA GLU A 360 24.21 -7.23 -5.38
C GLU A 360 24.21 -5.77 -5.85
N ALA A 361 23.45 -4.88 -5.18
CA ALA A 361 23.46 -3.46 -5.52
C ALA A 361 24.86 -2.86 -5.34
N GLU A 362 25.62 -3.32 -4.34
CA GLU A 362 27.00 -2.86 -4.10
C GLU A 362 27.94 -3.30 -5.23
N ILE A 363 27.81 -4.55 -5.66
CA ILE A 363 28.61 -5.10 -6.77
C ILE A 363 28.27 -4.39 -8.08
N LEU A 364 26.98 -4.19 -8.34
CA LEU A 364 26.48 -3.68 -9.62
C LEU A 364 26.65 -2.16 -9.77
N TYR A 365 26.44 -1.40 -8.69
CA TYR A 365 26.41 0.07 -8.74
C TYR A 365 27.57 0.70 -7.95
N GLY A 366 28.36 -0.08 -7.21
CA GLY A 366 29.48 0.39 -6.40
C GLY A 366 29.10 0.78 -4.97
N GLN A 367 30.04 0.58 -4.04
CA GLN A 367 29.89 0.84 -2.61
C GLN A 367 29.41 2.27 -2.28
N GLN A 368 29.85 3.27 -3.04
CA GLN A 368 29.45 4.68 -2.87
C GLN A 368 27.94 4.91 -3.02
N ASN A 369 27.24 3.97 -3.65
CA ASN A 369 25.80 4.03 -3.90
C ASN A 369 24.97 3.22 -2.88
N MET A 370 25.61 2.58 -1.89
CA MET A 370 24.96 1.85 -0.80
C MET A 370 24.39 2.80 0.27
N ARG A 371 23.36 3.55 -0.14
CA ARG A 371 22.72 4.57 0.69
C ARG A 371 21.81 3.94 1.74
N PHE A 372 21.52 4.73 2.78
CA PHE A 372 20.67 4.33 3.91
C PHE A 372 19.34 3.66 3.52
N ASN A 373 18.67 4.14 2.47
CA ASN A 373 17.40 3.55 2.02
C ASN A 373 17.53 2.12 1.49
N PHE A 374 18.68 1.72 0.92
CA PHE A 374 18.91 0.31 0.56
C PHE A 374 19.01 -0.55 1.81
N HIS A 375 19.75 -0.09 2.81
CA HIS A 375 19.83 -0.78 4.09
C HIS A 375 18.46 -0.86 4.79
N LEU A 376 17.62 0.18 4.72
CA LEU A 376 16.28 0.11 5.29
C LEU A 376 15.37 -0.97 4.66
N ILE A 377 15.61 -1.33 3.39
CA ILE A 377 14.85 -2.39 2.69
C ILE A 377 15.05 -3.75 3.38
N THR A 378 16.21 -4.02 3.98
CA THR A 378 16.47 -5.30 4.69
C THR A 378 15.64 -5.43 5.98
N HIS A 379 15.09 -4.34 6.51
CA HIS A 379 14.26 -4.37 7.72
C HIS A 379 12.76 -4.54 7.42
N LEU A 380 12.34 -4.49 6.15
CA LEU A 380 10.92 -4.57 5.77
C LEU A 380 10.29 -5.90 6.19
N VAL A 381 11.01 -7.02 6.01
CA VAL A 381 10.49 -8.35 6.32
C VAL A 381 10.24 -8.52 7.81
N ARG A 382 11.21 -8.15 8.66
CA ARG A 382 11.02 -8.20 10.12
C ARG A 382 9.85 -7.32 10.56
N ALA A 383 9.71 -6.12 10.00
CA ALA A 383 8.57 -5.26 10.27
C ALA A 383 7.25 -5.91 9.82
N THR A 384 7.22 -6.62 8.69
CA THR A 384 6.04 -7.36 8.24
C THR A 384 5.65 -8.51 9.16
N LEU A 385 6.63 -9.25 9.68
CA LEU A 385 6.38 -10.30 10.66
C LEU A 385 5.79 -9.72 11.95
N HIS A 386 6.33 -8.60 12.43
CA HIS A 386 5.91 -7.95 13.67
C HIS A 386 4.56 -7.23 13.58
N TRP A 387 4.27 -6.60 12.44
CA TRP A 387 3.18 -5.62 12.30
C TRP A 387 2.24 -5.86 11.11
N GLY A 388 2.32 -7.01 10.42
CA GLY A 388 1.48 -7.29 9.25
C GLY A 388 2.04 -6.70 7.94
N CYS A 389 1.33 -6.90 6.83
CA CYS A 389 1.76 -6.46 5.49
C CYS A 389 2.01 -4.96 5.41
N ILE A 390 2.92 -4.57 4.52
CA ILE A 390 3.49 -3.22 4.41
C ILE A 390 2.42 -2.14 4.19
N TRP A 391 1.40 -2.46 3.39
CA TRP A 391 0.33 -1.50 3.08
C TRP A 391 -0.39 -1.00 4.34
N SER A 392 -0.45 -1.82 5.40
CA SER A 392 -1.25 -1.54 6.60
C SER A 392 -0.67 -0.44 7.49
N TRP A 393 0.65 -0.22 7.45
CA TRP A 393 1.39 0.76 8.26
C TRP A 393 2.22 1.74 7.42
N SER A 394 1.95 1.87 6.13
CA SER A 394 2.63 2.84 5.27
C SER A 394 2.24 4.29 5.60
N THR A 395 3.11 5.26 5.27
CA THR A 395 2.82 6.69 5.46
C THR A 395 2.01 7.31 4.32
N PHE A 396 1.43 6.53 3.40
CA PHE A 396 0.53 7.07 2.37
C PHE A 396 -0.71 7.75 2.97
N ILE A 397 -1.28 7.19 4.04
CA ILE A 397 -2.42 7.78 4.76
C ILE A 397 -2.02 9.10 5.46
N PRO A 398 -0.97 9.14 6.29
CA PRO A 398 -0.46 10.40 6.86
C PRO A 398 -0.10 11.46 5.82
N GLU A 399 0.59 11.10 4.75
CA GLU A 399 1.00 12.04 3.70
C GLU A 399 -0.21 12.64 2.97
N TRP A 400 -1.23 11.82 2.69
CA TRP A 400 -2.50 12.32 2.18
C TRP A 400 -3.15 13.31 3.16
N PHE A 401 -3.14 12.99 4.46
CA PHE A 401 -3.75 13.85 5.47
C PHE A 401 -3.04 15.20 5.60
N ASN A 402 -1.71 15.23 5.48
CA ASN A 402 -0.95 16.47 5.36
C ASN A 402 -1.45 17.30 4.17
N GLY A 403 -1.72 16.67 3.01
CA GLY A 403 -2.37 17.33 1.88
C GLY A 403 -3.77 17.89 2.18
N VAL A 404 -4.57 17.18 2.98
CA VAL A 404 -5.87 17.67 3.45
C VAL A 404 -5.72 18.89 4.35
N LEU A 405 -4.73 18.91 5.24
CA LEU A 405 -4.44 20.06 6.09
C LEU A 405 -4.02 21.27 5.24
N VAL A 406 -3.10 21.09 4.28
CA VAL A 406 -2.67 22.15 3.36
C VAL A 406 -3.85 22.71 2.56
N SER A 407 -4.68 21.85 1.96
CA SER A 407 -5.87 22.27 1.20
C SER A 407 -6.96 22.93 2.06
N SER A 408 -6.84 22.85 3.38
CA SER A 408 -7.73 23.52 4.33
C SER A 408 -7.23 24.91 4.71
N THR A 409 -6.31 25.49 3.93
CA THR A 409 -5.79 26.85 4.10
C THR A 409 -6.00 27.67 2.83
N ASN A 410 -6.49 28.91 2.96
CA ASN A 410 -6.77 29.79 1.82
C ASN A 410 -5.86 31.03 1.78
N GLY A 411 -4.98 31.21 2.78
CA GLY A 411 -4.09 32.35 2.89
C GLY A 411 -2.92 32.09 3.85
N THR A 412 -2.06 33.08 4.04
CA THR A 412 -0.80 32.96 4.80
C THR A 412 -0.91 33.38 6.27
N GLN A 413 -2.05 33.93 6.70
CA GLN A 413 -2.29 34.39 8.06
C GLN A 413 -3.04 33.33 8.86
N TYR A 414 -2.71 33.13 10.14
CA TYR A 414 -3.40 32.17 11.01
C TYR A 414 -3.55 30.78 10.38
N VAL A 415 -2.50 30.33 9.69
CA VAL A 415 -2.45 29.06 8.95
C VAL A 415 -2.89 27.87 9.83
N PRO A 416 -2.32 27.66 11.03
CA PRO A 416 -2.72 26.51 11.86
C PRO A 416 -4.18 26.60 12.31
N GLU A 417 -4.69 27.79 12.64
CA GLU A 417 -6.09 28.00 13.04
C GLU A 417 -7.04 27.72 11.87
N GLN A 418 -6.70 28.14 10.65
CA GLN A 418 -7.46 27.82 9.44
C GLN A 418 -7.52 26.31 9.22
N MET A 419 -6.38 25.61 9.31
CA MET A 419 -6.31 24.16 9.15
C MET A 419 -7.26 23.46 10.12
N VAL A 420 -7.15 23.78 11.41
CA VAL A 420 -7.93 23.14 12.46
C VAL A 420 -9.41 23.47 12.32
N LYS A 421 -9.77 24.75 12.12
CA LYS A 421 -11.17 25.18 11.98
C LYS A 421 -11.84 24.49 10.79
N ASN A 422 -11.21 24.51 9.62
CA ASN A 422 -11.78 23.90 8.42
C ASN A 422 -11.85 22.37 8.53
N LEU A 423 -10.87 21.73 9.17
CA LEU A 423 -10.94 20.29 9.46
C LEU A 423 -12.13 19.95 10.36
N LEU A 424 -12.34 20.71 11.44
CA LEU A 424 -13.46 20.49 12.38
C LEU A 424 -14.81 20.72 11.69
N ILE A 425 -14.95 21.76 10.88
CA ILE A 425 -16.16 22.01 10.09
C ILE A 425 -16.42 20.84 9.13
N LYS A 426 -15.40 20.41 8.36
CA LYS A 426 -15.52 19.27 7.44
C LYS A 426 -15.96 18.01 8.17
N LYS A 427 -15.44 17.72 9.36
CA LYS A 427 -15.86 16.57 10.17
C LYS A 427 -17.31 16.72 10.65
N ALA A 428 -17.71 17.89 11.13
CA ALA A 428 -19.05 18.13 11.67
C ALA A 428 -20.16 17.94 10.63
N VAL A 429 -19.94 18.35 9.38
CA VAL A 429 -20.96 18.28 8.31
C VAL A 429 -20.90 17.00 7.47
N ARG A 430 -19.91 16.13 7.72
CA ARG A 430 -19.63 14.97 6.85
C ARG A 430 -20.78 13.96 6.85
N SER A 431 -21.32 13.60 8.02
CA SER A 431 -22.44 12.66 8.15
C SER A 431 -23.69 13.18 7.44
N ASP A 432 -23.98 14.47 7.60
CA ASP A 432 -25.14 15.12 6.98
C ASP A 432 -24.98 15.16 5.46
N ALA A 433 -23.77 15.45 4.97
CA ALA A 433 -23.48 15.41 3.55
C ALA A 433 -23.61 14.01 2.94
N ILE A 434 -23.15 12.96 3.64
CA ILE A 434 -23.36 11.57 3.21
C ILE A 434 -24.86 11.27 3.13
N THR A 435 -25.62 11.66 4.15
CA THR A 435 -27.07 11.48 4.19
C THR A 435 -27.76 12.21 3.04
N LEU A 436 -27.34 13.45 2.76
CA LEU A 436 -27.84 14.24 1.64
C LEU A 436 -27.55 13.55 0.30
N ILE A 437 -26.34 13.04 0.10
CA ILE A 437 -25.94 12.34 -1.14
C ILE A 437 -26.75 11.05 -1.33
N LEU A 438 -27.02 10.30 -0.27
CA LEU A 438 -27.73 9.03 -0.37
C LEU A 438 -29.24 9.18 -0.52
N LYS A 439 -29.83 10.17 0.15
CA LYS A 439 -31.29 10.35 0.21
C LYS A 439 -31.83 11.20 -0.94
N TYR A 440 -31.02 12.10 -1.50
CA TYR A 440 -31.47 13.06 -2.51
C TYR A 440 -30.71 12.89 -3.83
N ASN A 441 -31.43 13.07 -4.94
CA ASN A 441 -30.83 13.03 -6.27
C ASN A 441 -30.17 14.39 -6.59
N LEU A 442 -29.00 14.63 -5.98
CA LEU A 442 -28.27 15.90 -6.12
C LEU A 442 -27.79 16.15 -7.55
N PRO A 443 -27.75 17.41 -8.02
CA PRO A 443 -27.08 17.76 -9.27
C PRO A 443 -25.63 17.27 -9.30
N GLN A 444 -25.16 16.76 -10.45
CA GLN A 444 -23.86 16.10 -10.56
C GLN A 444 -22.68 16.98 -10.12
N ASN A 445 -22.74 18.29 -10.39
CA ASN A 445 -21.74 19.26 -9.93
C ASN A 445 -21.72 19.42 -8.40
N VAL A 446 -22.89 19.42 -7.76
CA VAL A 446 -23.01 19.49 -6.28
C VAL A 446 -22.49 18.20 -5.66
N LEU A 447 -22.82 17.05 -6.25
CA LEU A 447 -22.31 15.75 -5.81
C LEU A 447 -20.78 15.69 -5.87
N VAL A 448 -20.18 16.14 -6.98
CA VAL A 448 -18.72 16.18 -7.14
C VAL A 448 -18.11 17.14 -6.12
N LEU A 449 -18.69 18.33 -5.95
CA LEU A 449 -18.21 19.31 -4.98
C LEU A 449 -18.22 18.77 -3.55
N LEU A 450 -19.31 18.14 -3.10
CA LEU A 450 -19.41 17.58 -1.75
C LEU A 450 -18.40 16.44 -1.55
N LYS A 451 -18.26 15.57 -2.55
CA LYS A 451 -17.29 14.48 -2.52
C LYS A 451 -15.86 14.99 -2.39
N ASP A 452 -15.48 15.97 -3.21
CA ASP A 452 -14.13 16.51 -3.24
C ASP A 452 -13.84 17.34 -1.98
N PHE A 453 -14.77 18.21 -1.57
CA PHE A 453 -14.57 19.12 -0.44
C PHE A 453 -14.50 18.38 0.91
N LEU A 454 -15.36 17.37 1.08
CA LEU A 454 -15.45 16.61 2.31
C LEU A 454 -14.60 15.33 2.27
N ASN A 455 -13.97 15.02 1.13
CA ASN A 455 -13.27 13.76 0.87
C ASN A 455 -14.16 12.53 1.10
N ILE A 456 -15.40 12.56 0.59
CA ILE A 456 -16.34 11.43 0.68
C ILE A 456 -16.03 10.47 -0.46
N SER A 457 -15.51 9.29 -0.11
CA SER A 457 -15.21 8.23 -1.05
C SER A 457 -16.49 7.50 -1.49
N HIS A 458 -16.37 6.71 -2.56
CA HIS A 458 -17.43 5.77 -2.91
C HIS A 458 -17.69 4.73 -1.81
N HIS A 459 -16.67 4.37 -1.01
CA HIS A 459 -16.81 3.43 0.10
C HIS A 459 -17.66 4.00 1.23
N ASP A 460 -17.49 5.26 1.58
CA ASP A 460 -18.29 5.92 2.62
C ASP A 460 -19.78 5.79 2.27
N LEU A 461 -20.14 6.11 1.03
CA LEU A 461 -21.51 5.99 0.51
C LEU A 461 -22.02 4.54 0.52
N LEU A 462 -21.18 3.58 0.10
CA LEU A 462 -21.56 2.16 0.10
C LEU A 462 -21.68 1.56 1.49
N SER A 463 -20.93 2.07 2.47
CA SER A 463 -20.96 1.61 3.85
C SER A 463 -22.16 2.14 4.65
N SER A 464 -22.66 3.31 4.27
CA SER A 464 -23.84 3.95 4.86
C SER A 464 -25.16 3.51 4.23
N LEU A 465 -25.10 2.80 3.11
CA LEU A 465 -26.21 1.98 2.66
C LEU A 465 -26.17 0.70 3.50
N ASP A 466 -27.16 0.48 4.36
CA ASP A 466 -27.39 -0.78 5.12
C ASP A 466 -27.63 -1.95 4.15
N ILE A 467 -26.59 -2.31 3.41
CA ILE A 467 -26.55 -3.52 2.61
C ILE A 467 -25.91 -4.54 3.51
N ASP A 468 -26.82 -5.25 4.18
CA ASP A 468 -26.60 -6.50 4.88
C ASP A 468 -25.51 -7.32 4.17
N SER A 469 -24.55 -7.83 4.93
CA SER A 469 -23.39 -8.62 4.44
C SER A 469 -23.79 -9.92 3.72
N SER A 470 -25.08 -10.16 3.55
CA SER A 470 -25.75 -11.26 2.87
C SER A 470 -26.06 -10.97 1.39
N VAL A 471 -25.97 -9.72 0.91
CA VAL A 471 -26.32 -9.38 -0.49
C VAL A 471 -25.09 -9.45 -1.40
N SER A 472 -25.11 -10.43 -2.31
CA SER A 472 -24.11 -10.78 -3.33
C SER A 472 -22.93 -9.82 -3.52
N ASN A 473 -21.70 -10.35 -3.46
CA ASN A 473 -20.41 -9.69 -3.76
C ASN A 473 -20.29 -9.07 -5.17
N LEU A 474 -21.38 -8.98 -5.91
CA LEU A 474 -21.47 -8.64 -7.33
C LEU A 474 -22.57 -7.60 -7.54
N LYS A 475 -22.23 -6.49 -8.20
CA LYS A 475 -23.19 -5.47 -8.63
C LYS A 475 -23.00 -5.15 -10.11
N LEU A 476 -24.03 -5.41 -10.91
CA LEU A 476 -24.06 -5.08 -12.34
C LEU A 476 -24.35 -3.59 -12.54
N LEU A 477 -23.62 -2.93 -13.44
CA LEU A 477 -23.71 -1.48 -13.62
C LEU A 477 -23.99 -1.09 -15.08
N GLY A 478 -24.98 -0.21 -15.26
CA GLY A 478 -25.46 0.27 -16.55
C GLY A 478 -26.77 -0.37 -16.98
N ALA A 479 -27.36 0.13 -18.06
CA ALA A 479 -28.62 -0.40 -18.59
C ALA A 479 -28.40 -1.80 -19.20
N PRO A 480 -29.17 -2.82 -18.79
CA PRO A 480 -29.09 -4.15 -19.38
C PRO A 480 -29.49 -4.13 -20.85
N LYS A 481 -28.76 -4.86 -21.69
CA LYS A 481 -29.13 -5.10 -23.09
C LYS A 481 -29.51 -6.57 -23.28
N LYS A 482 -30.77 -6.82 -23.61
CA LYS A 482 -31.25 -8.17 -23.94
C LYS A 482 -30.66 -8.61 -25.28
N LYS A 483 -30.12 -9.83 -25.33
CA LYS A 483 -29.55 -10.46 -26.53
C LYS A 483 -30.06 -11.89 -26.69
N LEU A 484 -30.07 -12.36 -27.94
CA LEU A 484 -30.31 -13.77 -28.26
C LEU A 484 -29.01 -14.57 -28.08
N ALA A 485 -29.13 -15.80 -27.57
CA ALA A 485 -27.98 -16.68 -27.39
C ALA A 485 -27.46 -17.19 -28.73
N SER A 486 -26.19 -16.92 -29.04
CA SER A 486 -25.50 -17.54 -30.19
C SER A 486 -25.11 -18.99 -29.87
N LYS A 487 -24.76 -19.77 -30.90
CA LYS A 487 -24.22 -21.12 -30.73
C LYS A 487 -22.92 -21.12 -29.92
N GLU A 488 -22.07 -20.12 -30.15
CA GLU A 488 -20.81 -19.92 -29.43
C GLU A 488 -21.05 -19.63 -27.94
N PHE A 489 -22.03 -18.76 -27.64
CA PHE A 489 -22.45 -18.47 -26.28
C PHE A 489 -22.93 -19.75 -25.56
N GLN A 490 -23.84 -20.51 -26.18
CA GLN A 490 -24.35 -21.74 -25.58
C GLN A 490 -23.24 -22.75 -25.34
N SER A 491 -22.31 -22.91 -26.30
CA SER A 491 -21.15 -23.78 -26.15
C SER A 491 -20.24 -23.37 -24.99
N ALA A 492 -19.92 -22.08 -24.87
CA ALA A 492 -19.08 -21.56 -23.78
C ALA A 492 -19.71 -21.80 -22.39
N ILE A 493 -21.01 -21.49 -22.25
CA ILE A 493 -21.75 -21.70 -21.00
C ILE A 493 -21.88 -23.20 -20.68
N GLN A 494 -22.23 -24.04 -21.68
CA GLN A 494 -22.32 -25.49 -21.48
C GLN A 494 -21.00 -26.07 -20.97
N LYS A 495 -19.87 -25.67 -21.55
CA LYS A 495 -18.54 -26.12 -21.12
C LYS A 495 -18.26 -25.75 -19.66
N TYR A 496 -18.57 -24.52 -19.27
CA TYR A 496 -18.41 -24.09 -17.87
C TYR A 496 -19.23 -24.95 -16.91
N PHE A 497 -20.51 -25.15 -17.19
CA PHE A 497 -21.36 -25.97 -16.32
C PHE A 497 -20.88 -27.40 -16.26
N SER A 498 -20.49 -27.98 -17.40
CA SER A 498 -19.95 -29.34 -17.48
C SER A 498 -18.65 -29.51 -16.69
N SER A 499 -17.84 -28.45 -16.55
CA SER A 499 -16.62 -28.49 -15.72
C SER A 499 -16.89 -28.39 -14.22
N VAL A 500 -18.06 -27.88 -13.83
CA VAL A 500 -18.45 -27.72 -12.42
C VAL A 500 -19.30 -28.91 -11.94
N ARG A 501 -20.23 -29.42 -12.78
CA ARG A 501 -21.08 -30.59 -12.53
C ARG A 501 -21.52 -31.26 -13.84
N GLU A 502 -21.80 -32.55 -13.80
CA GLU A 502 -22.53 -33.22 -14.88
C GLU A 502 -23.97 -32.72 -14.94
N LEU A 503 -24.32 -32.08 -16.07
CA LEU A 503 -25.62 -31.44 -16.31
C LEU A 503 -26.10 -31.74 -17.72
N ALA A 504 -27.42 -31.86 -17.88
CA ALA A 504 -28.08 -31.95 -19.19
C ALA A 504 -27.81 -30.71 -20.06
N PRO A 505 -28.00 -30.78 -21.39
CA PRO A 505 -27.77 -29.66 -22.29
C PRO A 505 -28.59 -28.41 -21.92
N LEU A 506 -27.91 -27.30 -21.69
CA LEU A 506 -28.47 -26.01 -21.35
C LEU A 506 -29.02 -25.31 -22.59
N HIS A 507 -30.33 -25.04 -22.61
CA HIS A 507 -30.95 -24.29 -23.69
C HIS A 507 -31.34 -22.88 -23.25
N ILE A 508 -30.38 -21.95 -23.36
CA ILE A 508 -30.59 -20.54 -23.05
C ILE A 508 -31.05 -19.82 -24.32
N ARG A 509 -32.28 -19.29 -24.36
CA ARG A 509 -32.81 -18.55 -25.52
C ARG A 509 -32.31 -17.11 -25.59
N SER A 510 -32.29 -16.43 -24.46
CA SER A 510 -31.88 -15.02 -24.36
C SER A 510 -31.24 -14.74 -23.02
N TYR A 511 -30.37 -13.74 -22.99
CA TYR A 511 -29.67 -13.29 -21.79
C TYR A 511 -29.59 -11.76 -21.75
N TYR A 512 -29.25 -11.21 -20.59
CA TYR A 512 -28.97 -9.79 -20.41
C TYR A 512 -27.47 -9.54 -20.39
N SER A 513 -27.01 -8.54 -21.13
CA SER A 513 -25.62 -8.14 -21.19
C SER A 513 -25.39 -6.78 -20.54
N TYR A 514 -24.25 -6.63 -19.87
CA TYR A 514 -23.82 -5.43 -19.17
C TYR A 514 -22.42 -5.03 -19.62
N LYS A 515 -22.07 -3.75 -19.42
CA LYS A 515 -20.74 -3.23 -19.77
C LYS A 515 -19.77 -3.21 -18.59
N ARG A 516 -20.28 -3.29 -17.36
CA ARG A 516 -19.53 -3.09 -16.13
C ARG A 516 -20.06 -3.97 -15.01
N LEU A 517 -19.14 -4.44 -14.18
CA LEU A 517 -19.38 -5.24 -12.98
C LEU A 517 -18.54 -4.67 -11.85
N LEU A 518 -19.14 -4.46 -10.69
CA LEU A 518 -18.42 -4.20 -9.45
C LEU A 518 -18.31 -5.54 -8.70
N PHE A 519 -17.09 -6.01 -8.48
CA PHE A 519 -16.74 -7.25 -7.80
C PHE A 519 -16.08 -6.93 -6.44
N GLY A 520 -16.64 -7.49 -5.38
CA GLY A 520 -16.38 -7.01 -4.02
C GLY A 520 -16.75 -5.53 -3.89
N LYS A 521 -16.70 -4.97 -2.69
CA LYS A 521 -16.96 -3.53 -2.52
C LYS A 521 -15.90 -2.62 -3.21
N LYS A 522 -14.93 -3.18 -3.97
CA LYS A 522 -13.64 -2.55 -4.31
C LYS A 522 -13.26 -2.57 -5.80
N SER A 523 -13.50 -3.66 -6.55
CA SER A 523 -12.91 -3.81 -7.90
C SER A 523 -13.90 -3.64 -9.04
N MET A 524 -13.64 -2.67 -9.91
CA MET A 524 -14.48 -2.36 -11.07
C MET A 524 -13.98 -3.07 -12.33
N PHE A 525 -14.77 -3.98 -12.88
CA PHE A 525 -14.51 -4.66 -14.14
C PHE A 525 -15.34 -4.06 -15.28
N THR A 526 -14.76 -4.02 -16.48
CA THR A 526 -15.41 -3.55 -17.70
C THR A 526 -15.32 -4.60 -18.79
N THR A 527 -16.15 -4.47 -19.83
CA THR A 527 -15.95 -5.23 -21.09
C THR A 527 -14.93 -4.53 -21.99
N THR A 528 -14.29 -5.26 -22.91
CA THR A 528 -13.40 -4.69 -23.96
C THR A 528 -14.05 -3.59 -24.78
N SER A 529 -15.37 -3.67 -24.96
CA SER A 529 -16.18 -2.70 -25.70
C SER A 529 -16.56 -1.43 -24.90
N TYR A 530 -16.10 -1.27 -23.66
CA TYR A 530 -16.35 -0.07 -22.85
C TYR A 530 -15.34 1.05 -23.15
N THR A 531 -15.78 2.13 -23.77
CA THR A 531 -14.90 3.19 -24.31
C THR A 531 -14.76 4.44 -23.44
N ARG A 532 -15.50 4.57 -22.33
CA ARG A 532 -15.51 5.80 -21.51
C ARG A 532 -14.27 5.99 -20.63
N SER A 533 -13.28 5.11 -20.70
CA SER A 533 -12.02 5.25 -19.95
C SER A 533 -10.82 4.82 -20.81
N PRO A 534 -10.52 5.56 -21.89
CA PRO A 534 -9.57 5.13 -22.92
C PRO A 534 -8.12 5.00 -22.43
N LYS A 535 -7.79 5.63 -21.30
CA LYS A 535 -6.48 5.58 -20.64
C LYS A 535 -6.30 4.40 -19.68
N ARG A 536 -7.33 3.56 -19.49
CA ARG A 536 -7.34 2.49 -18.47
C ARG A 536 -7.88 1.18 -19.02
N ILE A 537 -7.29 0.06 -18.62
CA ILE A 537 -7.78 -1.29 -18.94
C ILE A 537 -8.35 -1.90 -17.66
N ASN A 538 -9.64 -2.26 -17.70
CA ASN A 538 -10.35 -2.88 -16.57
C ASN A 538 -11.09 -4.17 -16.98
N TYR A 539 -10.78 -4.69 -18.17
CA TYR A 539 -11.38 -5.90 -18.73
C TYR A 539 -10.50 -7.14 -18.57
N CYS A 540 -9.48 -7.08 -17.70
CA CYS A 540 -8.56 -8.20 -17.47
C CYS A 540 -8.72 -8.71 -16.03
N ALA A 541 -8.89 -10.01 -15.89
CA ALA A 541 -9.06 -10.68 -14.61
C ALA A 541 -8.11 -11.87 -14.48
N TYR A 542 -7.72 -12.16 -13.25
CA TYR A 542 -7.07 -13.40 -12.87
C TYR A 542 -8.12 -14.28 -12.21
N MET A 543 -8.39 -15.43 -12.82
CA MET A 543 -9.46 -16.35 -12.47
C MET A 543 -8.93 -17.53 -11.65
N LYS A 544 -9.82 -18.31 -11.04
CA LYS A 544 -9.48 -19.64 -10.49
C LYS A 544 -8.80 -20.51 -11.56
N ASN A 545 -8.04 -21.51 -11.10
CA ASN A 545 -7.21 -22.38 -11.94
C ASN A 545 -6.09 -21.64 -12.68
N ASP A 546 -5.64 -20.50 -12.12
CA ASP A 546 -4.48 -19.73 -12.58
C ASP A 546 -4.59 -19.22 -14.03
N VAL A 547 -5.80 -18.79 -14.41
CA VAL A 547 -6.10 -18.34 -15.77
C VAL A 547 -6.17 -16.81 -15.85
N PHE A 548 -5.44 -16.23 -16.80
CA PHE A 548 -5.59 -14.83 -17.19
C PHE A 548 -6.68 -14.68 -18.25
N PHE A 549 -7.66 -13.82 -17.99
CA PHE A 549 -8.90 -13.73 -18.78
C PHE A 549 -9.21 -12.31 -19.24
N ILE A 550 -9.54 -12.15 -20.52
CA ILE A 550 -10.06 -10.92 -21.13
C ILE A 550 -11.58 -11.01 -21.18
N ILE A 551 -12.25 -10.07 -20.51
CA ILE A 551 -13.70 -9.95 -20.42
C ILE A 551 -14.25 -9.23 -21.66
N GLU A 552 -14.87 -9.97 -22.57
CA GLU A 552 -15.53 -9.41 -23.75
C GLU A 552 -17.01 -9.08 -23.46
N GLU A 553 -17.68 -9.90 -22.65
CA GLU A 553 -19.07 -9.71 -22.27
C GLU A 553 -19.35 -10.09 -20.80
N ILE A 554 -20.22 -9.35 -20.14
CA ILE A 554 -20.72 -9.64 -18.79
C ILE A 554 -22.20 -9.95 -18.94
N VAL A 555 -22.62 -11.14 -18.53
CA VAL A 555 -23.98 -11.63 -18.80
C VAL A 555 -24.69 -12.06 -17.53
N SER A 556 -26.02 -11.96 -17.58
CA SER A 556 -26.91 -12.48 -16.55
C SER A 556 -28.12 -13.16 -17.17
N PHE A 557 -28.50 -14.30 -16.60
CA PHE A 557 -29.70 -15.06 -16.93
C PHE A 557 -30.08 -15.92 -15.71
N ASN A 558 -31.36 -16.25 -15.59
CA ASN A 558 -31.84 -17.07 -14.48
C ASN A 558 -31.30 -18.50 -14.62
N CYS A 559 -30.52 -18.92 -13.63
CA CYS A 559 -29.90 -20.25 -13.62
C CYS A 559 -30.40 -21.15 -12.49
N LYS A 560 -31.44 -20.73 -11.74
CA LYS A 560 -32.03 -21.54 -10.66
C LYS A 560 -32.53 -22.90 -11.14
N ALA A 561 -33.04 -22.97 -12.38
CA ALA A 561 -33.45 -24.21 -13.03
C ALA A 561 -32.29 -25.20 -13.27
N TYR A 562 -31.04 -24.75 -13.10
CA TYR A 562 -29.81 -25.50 -13.37
C TYR A 562 -28.96 -25.72 -12.11
N GLY A 563 -29.54 -25.54 -10.92
CA GLY A 563 -28.92 -25.95 -9.64
C GLY A 563 -27.79 -25.04 -9.12
N THR A 564 -27.68 -23.82 -9.66
CA THR A 564 -26.71 -22.79 -9.23
C THR A 564 -27.46 -21.56 -8.69
N THR A 565 -26.84 -20.89 -7.72
CA THR A 565 -27.30 -19.62 -7.14
C THR A 565 -26.70 -18.39 -7.84
N GLU A 566 -25.79 -18.58 -8.80
CA GLU A 566 -25.02 -17.49 -9.41
C GLU A 566 -25.57 -17.08 -10.79
N ASP A 567 -26.26 -15.95 -10.84
CA ASP A 567 -26.90 -15.44 -12.05
C ASP A 567 -25.99 -14.52 -12.91
N VAL A 568 -24.66 -14.52 -12.71
CA VAL A 568 -23.72 -13.63 -13.41
C VAL A 568 -22.48 -14.36 -13.93
N PHE A 569 -22.25 -14.30 -15.24
CA PHE A 569 -21.12 -14.94 -15.91
C PHE A 569 -20.30 -13.93 -16.72
N LEU A 570 -19.03 -14.26 -16.91
CA LEU A 570 -18.08 -13.51 -17.73
C LEU A 570 -17.75 -14.34 -18.97
N LEU A 571 -17.97 -13.78 -20.15
CA LEU A 571 -17.57 -14.38 -21.41
C LEU A 571 -16.42 -13.62 -22.04
N GLY A 572 -15.52 -14.36 -22.67
CA GLY A 572 -14.34 -13.81 -23.29
C GLY A 572 -13.30 -14.87 -23.56
N ARG A 573 -12.03 -14.46 -23.53
CA ARG A 573 -10.91 -15.28 -24.01
C ARG A 573 -9.80 -15.37 -22.98
N VAL A 574 -9.20 -16.56 -22.92
CA VAL A 574 -8.03 -16.85 -22.09
C VAL A 574 -6.78 -16.31 -22.78
N MET A 575 -5.95 -15.58 -22.03
CA MET A 575 -4.64 -15.09 -22.46
C MET A 575 -3.60 -16.22 -22.36
N GLY A 576 -3.54 -17.00 -23.44
CA GLY A 576 -2.38 -17.80 -23.85
C GLY A 576 -1.94 -18.95 -22.96
N SER A 577 -0.84 -19.59 -23.36
CA SER A 577 -0.01 -20.46 -22.52
C SER A 577 1.05 -19.62 -21.78
N ILE A 578 1.30 -19.94 -20.51
CA ILE A 578 2.41 -19.33 -19.76
C ILE A 578 3.72 -19.62 -20.50
N SER A 579 4.46 -18.58 -20.85
CA SER A 579 5.76 -18.68 -21.50
C SER A 579 6.76 -19.41 -20.60
N ASN A 580 7.73 -20.09 -21.22
CA ASN A 580 8.89 -20.62 -20.50
C ASN A 580 9.78 -19.48 -19.94
N GLU A 581 9.71 -18.29 -20.52
CA GLU A 581 10.38 -17.09 -19.99
C GLU A 581 9.55 -16.47 -18.87
N LYS A 582 10.10 -16.46 -17.65
CA LYS A 582 9.47 -15.88 -16.46
C LYS A 582 10.15 -14.57 -16.05
N TYR A 583 9.37 -13.58 -15.65
CA TYR A 583 9.88 -12.39 -14.94
C TYR A 583 9.98 -12.67 -13.45
N SER A 584 10.76 -13.69 -13.09
CA SER A 584 11.06 -14.04 -11.70
C SER A 584 12.51 -13.67 -11.40
N PRO A 585 12.86 -13.36 -10.14
CA PRO A 585 14.25 -13.19 -9.75
C PRO A 585 15.04 -14.43 -10.15
N ALA A 586 16.06 -14.28 -10.99
CA ALA A 586 16.82 -15.41 -11.55
C ALA A 586 18.29 -15.52 -11.08
N PRO A 587 18.67 -15.22 -9.83
CA PRO A 587 20.03 -15.53 -9.42
C PRO A 587 20.16 -17.03 -9.07
N LYS A 588 21.17 -17.68 -9.66
CA LYS A 588 21.56 -19.09 -9.37
C LYS A 588 21.86 -19.35 -7.89
N CYS A 589 22.13 -18.30 -7.10
CA CYS A 589 22.41 -18.40 -5.67
C CYS A 589 21.15 -18.40 -4.77
N LEU A 590 19.94 -18.30 -5.34
CA LEU A 590 18.66 -18.43 -4.62
C LEU A 590 17.88 -19.70 -5.04
N GLU A 591 18.57 -20.73 -5.53
CA GLU A 591 17.97 -21.99 -6.01
C GLU A 591 17.09 -22.70 -4.97
N SER A 592 17.31 -22.45 -3.67
CA SER A 592 16.45 -22.98 -2.59
C SER A 592 15.12 -22.24 -2.43
N LEU A 593 14.95 -21.07 -3.03
CA LEU A 593 13.71 -20.29 -2.96
C LEU A 593 12.79 -20.65 -4.12
N HIS A 594 11.60 -21.17 -3.79
CA HIS A 594 10.57 -21.43 -4.78
C HIS A 594 9.76 -20.18 -5.07
N PHE A 595 10.12 -19.47 -6.14
CA PHE A 595 9.34 -18.34 -6.64
C PHE A 595 7.98 -18.84 -7.19
N LEU A 596 6.92 -18.64 -6.42
CA LEU A 596 5.55 -19.03 -6.80
C LEU A 596 5.03 -18.23 -7.99
N ASN A 597 4.57 -18.91 -9.04
CA ASN A 597 4.16 -18.25 -10.28
C ASN A 597 3.06 -17.18 -10.13
N LEU A 598 2.25 -17.11 -9.06
CA LEU A 598 1.34 -15.98 -8.70
C LEU A 598 0.50 -16.31 -7.43
N PRO A 599 -0.10 -15.33 -6.70
CA PRO A 599 -0.56 -14.00 -7.14
C PRO A 599 0.27 -12.79 -6.65
N GLY A 600 0.59 -11.84 -7.55
CA GLY A 600 1.62 -10.79 -7.47
C GLY A 600 2.63 -10.72 -8.64
N GLN A 601 3.16 -11.84 -9.15
CA GLN A 601 4.23 -11.87 -10.16
C GLN A 601 3.81 -11.55 -11.62
N SER A 602 4.67 -10.89 -12.38
CA SER A 602 4.46 -10.67 -13.81
C SER A 602 4.73 -11.93 -14.62
N THR A 603 3.74 -12.37 -15.40
CA THR A 603 3.82 -13.54 -16.27
C THR A 603 3.80 -13.11 -17.73
N LYS A 604 4.61 -13.76 -18.55
CA LYS A 604 4.56 -13.64 -20.02
C LYS A 604 3.61 -14.71 -20.55
N CYS A 605 2.52 -14.32 -21.18
CA CYS A 605 1.57 -15.21 -21.86
C CYS A 605 1.75 -15.07 -23.37
N VAL A 606 1.66 -16.18 -24.09
CA VAL A 606 1.76 -16.22 -25.56
C VAL A 606 0.43 -16.67 -26.17
N GLY A 607 -0.08 -15.88 -27.11
CA GLY A 607 -1.32 -16.12 -27.83
C GLY A 607 -2.57 -15.68 -27.06
N LEU A 608 -3.67 -15.54 -27.79
CA LEU A 608 -5.02 -15.38 -27.25
C LEU A 608 -5.87 -16.55 -27.71
N SER A 609 -6.60 -17.21 -26.81
CA SER A 609 -7.51 -18.30 -27.18
C SER A 609 -8.50 -17.84 -28.25
N SER A 610 -8.59 -18.58 -29.36
CA SER A 610 -9.60 -18.34 -30.39
C SER A 610 -11.01 -18.72 -29.92
N THR A 611 -11.10 -19.58 -28.90
CA THR A 611 -12.36 -20.12 -28.40
C THR A 611 -12.94 -19.21 -27.32
N LEU A 612 -14.23 -18.89 -27.44
CA LEU A 612 -14.98 -18.19 -26.39
C LEU A 612 -15.19 -19.12 -25.19
N VAL A 613 -14.84 -18.64 -24.00
CA VAL A 613 -14.96 -19.38 -22.73
C VAL A 613 -15.81 -18.56 -21.77
N ALA A 614 -16.49 -19.26 -20.85
CA ALA A 614 -17.25 -18.64 -19.78
C ALA A 614 -16.66 -19.01 -18.41
N PHE A 615 -16.73 -18.07 -17.47
CA PHE A 615 -16.46 -18.26 -16.05
C PHE A 615 -17.58 -17.64 -15.23
N SER A 616 -17.78 -18.12 -14.00
CA SER A 616 -18.59 -17.36 -13.07
C SER A 616 -17.87 -16.08 -12.67
N ALA A 617 -18.64 -15.02 -12.42
CA ALA A 617 -18.08 -13.82 -11.81
C ALA A 617 -17.48 -14.08 -10.41
N SER A 618 -17.90 -15.13 -9.69
CA SER A 618 -17.30 -15.54 -8.41
C SER A 618 -15.95 -16.23 -8.55
N ASP A 619 -15.54 -16.61 -9.76
CA ASP A 619 -14.23 -17.20 -10.04
C ASP A 619 -13.13 -16.15 -10.18
N ILE A 620 -13.46 -14.85 -10.13
CA ILE A 620 -12.46 -13.78 -10.08
C ILE A 620 -11.67 -13.94 -8.77
N MET A 621 -10.37 -14.17 -8.90
CA MET A 621 -9.43 -14.17 -7.77
C MET A 621 -8.88 -12.77 -7.53
N LYS A 622 -8.35 -12.13 -8.59
CA LYS A 622 -7.76 -10.78 -8.54
C LYS A 622 -7.97 -10.06 -9.87
N LYS A 623 -7.77 -8.74 -9.86
CA LYS A 623 -7.68 -7.98 -11.11
C LYS A 623 -6.33 -8.20 -11.78
N ALA A 624 -6.33 -8.38 -13.09
CA ALA A 624 -5.12 -8.53 -13.87
C ALA A 624 -4.81 -7.23 -14.65
N ILE A 625 -3.54 -6.96 -14.86
CA ILE A 625 -3.04 -5.78 -15.55
C ILE A 625 -2.16 -6.23 -16.68
N ILE A 626 -2.50 -5.82 -17.90
CA ILE A 626 -1.61 -5.96 -19.05
C ILE A 626 -0.57 -4.86 -18.94
N GLY A 627 0.64 -5.24 -18.53
CA GLY A 627 1.82 -4.39 -18.54
C GLY A 627 2.20 -4.08 -19.98
N PHE A 628 2.51 -5.10 -20.79
CA PHE A 628 2.93 -4.91 -22.17
C PHE A 628 2.15 -5.84 -23.10
N ASN A 629 1.80 -5.37 -24.29
CA ASN A 629 1.16 -6.18 -25.32
C ASN A 629 1.89 -5.94 -26.64
N ASN A 630 2.54 -6.99 -27.15
CA ASN A 630 3.09 -6.98 -28.48
C ASN A 630 2.10 -7.64 -29.46
N CYS A 631 1.36 -6.82 -30.20
CA CYS A 631 0.40 -7.30 -31.20
C CYS A 631 1.05 -8.10 -32.34
N LEU A 632 2.35 -7.92 -32.62
CA LEU A 632 3.04 -8.66 -33.69
C LEU A 632 3.31 -10.12 -33.30
N THR A 633 3.59 -10.37 -32.02
CA THR A 633 3.95 -11.70 -31.50
C THR A 633 2.88 -12.28 -30.57
N GLU A 634 1.71 -11.64 -30.49
CA GLU A 634 0.61 -11.95 -29.55
C GLU A 634 1.10 -12.23 -28.13
N THR A 635 2.06 -11.45 -27.65
CA THR A 635 2.69 -11.66 -26.34
C THR A 635 2.18 -10.65 -25.34
N TYR A 636 1.66 -11.14 -24.22
CA TYR A 636 1.12 -10.33 -23.13
C TYR A 636 2.00 -10.48 -21.90
N VAL A 637 2.48 -9.38 -21.34
CA VAL A 637 3.06 -9.36 -20.00
C VAL A 637 1.98 -8.92 -19.04
N VAL A 638 1.54 -9.82 -18.17
CA VAL A 638 0.38 -9.61 -17.30
C VAL A 638 0.79 -9.79 -15.83
N THR A 639 0.32 -8.90 -14.96
CA THR A 639 0.50 -9.03 -13.50
C THR A 639 -0.84 -8.98 -12.79
N ALA A 640 -1.03 -9.81 -11.77
CA ALA A 640 -2.17 -9.68 -10.88
C ALA A 640 -1.90 -8.58 -9.85
N LEU A 641 -2.86 -7.70 -9.59
CA LEU A 641 -2.72 -6.66 -8.58
C LEU A 641 -2.33 -7.30 -7.23
N PRO A 642 -1.23 -6.88 -6.58
CA PRO A 642 -0.82 -7.46 -5.30
C PRO A 642 -1.85 -7.14 -4.21
N ASN A 643 -2.42 -5.92 -4.26
CA ASN A 643 -3.36 -5.40 -3.28
C ASN A 643 -4.56 -4.67 -3.94
N SER A 644 -5.79 -4.94 -3.49
CA SER A 644 -6.99 -4.15 -3.88
C SER A 644 -7.26 -2.95 -2.98
N VAL A 645 -6.44 -2.74 -1.94
CA VAL A 645 -6.69 -1.79 -0.84
C VAL A 645 -6.04 -0.41 -1.08
N GLU A 646 -5.04 -0.31 -1.96
CA GLU A 646 -4.28 0.92 -2.20
C GLU A 646 -4.81 1.75 -3.39
N THR A 647 -6.13 1.94 -3.44
CA THR A 647 -6.86 2.55 -4.57
C THR A 647 -7.10 4.05 -4.48
N ASP A 648 -6.77 4.70 -3.36
CA ASP A 648 -7.13 6.11 -3.09
C ASP A 648 -5.95 7.02 -2.71
#